data_AF-A0A971A5X3-F1
#
_entry.id   AF-A0A971A5X3-F1
#
_cell.length_a   1.000
_cell.length_b   1.000
_cell.length_c   1.000
_cell.angle_alpha   90.00
_cell.angle_beta   90.00
_cell.angle_gamma   90.00
#
_symmetry.space_group_name_H-M   'P 1'
#
loop_
_entity.id
_entity.type
_entity.pdbx_description
1 polymer ?
#
loop_
_entity_poly.entity_id
_entity_poly.type
_entity_poly.pdbx_seq_one_letter_code
_entity_poly.pdbx_strand_id
1 'polypeptide(L)'
;MVAIADLAARLGKKVFTEERGLVIVSDTPMTLGDSQLIDSIITLFDTPEKFADPQIAYRNIPSLRGWGRWAEHVAFTPNQLSLYDDPETQWRLISQKRYDAPTLGMHELASDLPPPGVHPRVLFSPQDVPLILARIKSSVTGAMSLIETEHLLSMSWLDPATSDGQIFQHLVAGRVDALQLDGQVNRLTRSLNTIALYALLTEDEDLGTKVATAVANYCHAIESEIDAHINRPGVYIAYWQEAPTWVGPMDLGLNYDFAARWMTDEQRAQVRRVIGKIVGGRRGYGQNGPLRVRDNHWVTRDLTIFLANLAIEGEEGFDEEVHDCGVETVLAFLQWGIDEYGTLYESNASSGEGLPFQLLSMVALARRGVNTFGHPHWRKMLESQVQCTSPDGAVAASRGARGSEPLSRQVVAAWKILYPNDRYADYLLGPAHAVAEFDPQQYRREIVSRDIEPMPLPGVTDPSVAKSLLYDAPWRETSREALGLPPDFSNPSQGLFSSRSDDSTEALWINMQARPDLYLGGGPVHHDAGSFYLQAHGVTWGRDGLSDDDPASVSHAIVLIDGVGQDDGTGLSPPRVAYLGAAIAQTGAIASADLRNAYDWLWTSWVADWNAEPIAGRSWELETDPLVVRILKGTQRYRINYWAPPLHNRWCPTVRTQFNPVAYAYRSAGLIRGSHPYAIVIDDIRKNDDTHLYEWQMPGEFATATLPGLDPETLVLTAAQGDRIPDGTPMLGVWEVGPSACQLENVRGRTLVSAQTVECRFRIVIVPFRMGDEVPAVSVDADTGTARLEWSDQIDELQFDVPRDNRTRLRVLRDGEEILQSK
;
A
#
# COMPACT_ATOMS: atom_id res chain seq x y z
N MET A 1 -3.73 -28.05 41.47
CA MET A 1 -3.46 -26.60 41.62
C MET A 1 -2.32 -26.42 42.61
N VAL A 2 -1.21 -25.81 42.19
CA VAL A 2 -0.13 -25.37 43.09
C VAL A 2 -0.48 -23.95 43.51
N ALA A 3 -0.43 -23.61 44.80
CA ALA A 3 -0.69 -22.24 45.23
C ALA A 3 0.42 -21.31 44.72
N ILE A 4 0.10 -20.08 44.32
CA ILE A 4 1.10 -19.13 43.80
C ILE A 4 2.23 -18.85 44.80
N ALA A 5 1.92 -18.93 46.11
CA ALA A 5 2.90 -18.85 47.19
C ALA A 5 3.89 -20.03 47.19
N ASP A 6 3.43 -21.24 46.88
CA ASP A 6 4.30 -22.42 46.77
C ASP A 6 5.21 -22.32 45.54
N LEU A 7 4.69 -21.79 44.43
CA LEU A 7 5.47 -21.51 43.23
C LEU A 7 6.56 -20.45 43.51
N ALA A 8 6.17 -19.33 44.14
CA ALA A 8 7.10 -18.29 44.53
C ALA A 8 8.21 -18.83 45.44
N ALA A 9 7.85 -19.62 46.45
CA ALA A 9 8.81 -20.23 47.37
C ALA A 9 9.79 -21.18 46.65
N ARG A 10 9.32 -21.96 45.67
CA ARG A 10 10.19 -22.82 44.84
C ARG A 10 11.16 -22.03 43.97
N LEU A 11 10.80 -20.82 43.57
CA LEU A 11 11.64 -19.90 42.80
C LEU A 11 12.55 -19.03 43.69
N GLY A 12 12.53 -19.23 45.02
CA GLY A 12 13.24 -18.37 45.97
C GLY A 12 12.68 -16.95 46.07
N LYS A 13 11.45 -16.73 45.60
CA LYS A 13 10.74 -15.45 45.56
C LYS A 13 9.67 -15.37 46.65
N LYS A 14 9.13 -14.16 46.85
CA LYS A 14 8.01 -13.87 47.74
C LYS A 14 6.81 -13.37 46.96
N VAL A 15 5.63 -13.58 47.54
CA VAL A 15 4.37 -13.05 47.01
C VAL A 15 4.08 -11.72 47.69
N PHE A 16 3.85 -10.69 46.90
CA PHE A 16 3.37 -9.38 47.34
C PHE A 16 1.99 -9.13 46.74
N THR A 17 1.16 -8.41 47.47
CA THR A 17 -0.10 -7.88 46.92
C THR A 17 0.00 -6.37 46.95
N GLU A 18 -0.09 -5.77 45.78
CA GLU A 18 -0.07 -4.32 45.64
C GLU A 18 -1.43 -3.71 46.06
N GLU A 19 -1.47 -2.41 46.32
CA GLU A 19 -2.69 -1.65 46.66
C GLU A 19 -3.85 -1.83 45.66
N ARG A 20 -3.53 -2.16 44.40
CA ARG A 20 -4.50 -2.42 43.33
C ARG A 20 -5.04 -3.86 43.30
N GLY A 21 -4.54 -4.74 44.18
CA GLY A 21 -4.97 -6.14 44.26
C GLY A 21 -4.19 -7.11 43.36
N LEU A 22 -3.13 -6.65 42.68
CA LEU A 22 -2.27 -7.49 41.85
C LEU A 22 -1.30 -8.30 42.72
N VAL A 23 -1.18 -9.58 42.38
CA VAL A 23 -0.29 -10.53 43.07
C VAL A 23 1.03 -10.62 42.31
N ILE A 24 2.11 -10.15 42.92
CA ILE A 24 3.44 -10.03 42.32
C ILE A 24 4.38 -11.05 42.97
N VAL A 25 5.09 -11.83 42.16
CA VAL A 25 6.15 -12.74 42.63
C VAL A 25 7.51 -12.10 42.39
N SER A 26 8.19 -11.69 43.46
CA SER A 26 9.44 -10.92 43.39
C SER A 26 10.35 -11.19 44.60
N ASP A 27 11.60 -10.75 44.54
CA ASP A 27 12.50 -10.72 45.71
C ASP A 27 12.12 -9.61 46.71
N THR A 28 11.60 -8.50 46.20
CA THR A 28 11.24 -7.28 46.95
C THR A 28 9.84 -6.79 46.60
N PRO A 29 9.14 -6.11 47.54
CA PRO A 29 7.93 -5.39 47.21
C PRO A 29 8.21 -4.39 46.09
N MET A 30 7.35 -4.37 45.08
CA MET A 30 7.42 -3.44 43.97
C MET A 30 6.03 -2.92 43.63
N THR A 31 5.98 -1.69 43.14
CA THR A 31 4.78 -1.06 42.57
C THR A 31 5.00 -0.93 41.07
N LEU A 32 4.02 -1.32 40.26
CA LEU A 32 4.14 -1.29 38.81
C LEU A 32 3.62 0.04 38.23
N GLY A 33 4.33 0.64 37.27
CA GLY A 33 3.78 1.73 36.47
C GLY A 33 2.71 1.25 35.48
N ASP A 34 1.98 2.18 34.87
CA ASP A 34 0.86 1.86 33.97
C ASP A 34 1.27 0.99 32.76
N SER A 35 2.44 1.22 32.13
CA SER A 35 2.91 0.35 31.04
C SER A 35 3.34 -1.04 31.54
N GLN A 36 4.01 -1.09 32.69
CA GLN A 36 4.42 -2.34 33.32
C GLN A 36 3.20 -3.17 33.69
N LEU A 37 2.10 -2.53 34.08
CA LEU A 37 0.83 -3.21 34.31
C LEU A 37 0.24 -3.81 33.04
N ILE A 38 0.27 -3.10 31.90
CA ILE A 38 -0.20 -3.65 30.62
C ILE A 38 0.56 -4.93 30.28
N ASP A 39 1.88 -4.94 30.51
CA ASP A 39 2.72 -6.11 30.30
C ASP A 39 2.59 -7.18 31.40
N SER A 40 2.20 -6.82 32.63
CA SER A 40 2.20 -7.68 33.82
C SER A 40 0.85 -8.30 34.18
N ILE A 41 -0.25 -7.97 33.50
CA ILE A 41 -1.55 -8.69 33.65
C ILE A 41 -1.43 -10.08 32.98
N ILE A 42 -0.45 -10.88 33.43
CA ILE A 42 -0.07 -12.17 32.83
C ILE A 42 -0.89 -13.33 33.39
N THR A 43 -1.42 -13.19 34.60
CA THR A 43 -2.10 -14.31 35.29
C THR A 43 -3.59 -14.42 34.95
N LEU A 44 -4.11 -13.60 34.04
CA LEU A 44 -5.54 -13.51 33.70
C LEU A 44 -5.77 -13.56 32.19
N PHE A 45 -4.93 -14.33 31.49
CA PHE A 45 -5.05 -14.64 30.07
C PHE A 45 -5.81 -15.95 29.84
N ASP A 46 -6.61 -15.98 28.77
CA ASP A 46 -7.20 -17.22 28.24
C ASP A 46 -6.20 -17.93 27.29
N THR A 47 -5.39 -17.13 26.58
CA THR A 47 -4.29 -17.52 25.68
C THR A 47 -3.22 -16.40 25.69
N PRO A 48 -1.96 -16.63 25.25
CA PRO A 48 -0.93 -15.57 25.16
C PRO A 48 -1.38 -14.30 24.41
N GLU A 49 -2.37 -14.43 23.52
CA GLU A 49 -2.92 -13.37 22.68
C GLU A 49 -4.22 -12.76 23.22
N LYS A 50 -4.86 -13.31 24.27
CA LYS A 50 -6.20 -12.89 24.71
C LYS A 50 -6.36 -12.77 26.23
N PHE A 51 -6.93 -11.65 26.67
CA PHE A 51 -7.40 -11.42 28.04
C PHE A 51 -8.59 -12.35 28.37
N ALA A 52 -8.58 -12.95 29.56
CA ALA A 52 -9.72 -13.70 30.10
C ALA A 52 -10.87 -12.75 30.49
N ASP A 53 -10.55 -11.51 30.88
CA ASP A 53 -11.52 -10.45 31.12
C ASP A 53 -11.08 -9.16 30.42
N PRO A 54 -11.76 -8.73 29.33
CA PRO A 54 -11.37 -7.56 28.55
C PRO A 54 -11.48 -6.23 29.33
N GLN A 55 -12.18 -6.20 30.45
CA GLN A 55 -12.34 -5.00 31.30
C GLN A 55 -11.23 -4.87 32.35
N ILE A 56 -10.30 -5.82 32.39
CA ILE A 56 -9.27 -5.83 33.43
C ILE A 56 -8.26 -4.71 33.32
N ALA A 57 -7.88 -4.34 32.10
CA ALA A 57 -6.92 -3.26 31.85
C ALA A 57 -7.46 -1.93 32.41
N TYR A 58 -8.69 -1.56 32.05
CA TYR A 58 -9.38 -0.37 32.56
C TYR A 58 -9.59 -0.36 34.08
N ARG A 59 -9.81 -1.53 34.69
CA ARG A 59 -9.97 -1.63 36.14
C ARG A 59 -8.66 -1.42 36.88
N ASN A 60 -7.52 -1.81 36.33
CA ASN A 60 -6.26 -1.85 37.08
C ASN A 60 -5.24 -0.78 36.66
N ILE A 61 -5.44 -0.13 35.51
CA ILE A 61 -4.50 0.87 34.98
C ILE A 61 -5.11 2.28 35.10
N PRO A 62 -4.58 3.15 35.99
CA PRO A 62 -5.09 4.50 36.25
C PRO A 62 -5.29 5.39 35.02
N SER A 63 -4.31 5.46 34.10
CA SER A 63 -4.43 6.25 32.86
C SER A 63 -5.62 5.82 32.02
N LEU A 64 -5.79 4.51 31.81
CA LEU A 64 -6.93 3.97 31.05
C LEU A 64 -8.27 4.23 31.72
N ARG A 65 -8.30 4.17 33.06
CA ARG A 65 -9.49 4.53 33.83
C ARG A 65 -9.84 6.02 33.65
N GLY A 66 -8.83 6.89 33.54
CA GLY A 66 -8.99 8.32 33.32
C GLY A 66 -9.42 8.71 31.90
N TRP A 67 -9.07 7.91 30.88
CA TRP A 67 -9.47 8.13 29.49
C TRP A 67 -10.93 7.77 29.18
N GLY A 68 -11.57 6.99 30.06
CA GLY A 68 -12.91 6.46 29.80
C GLY A 68 -12.91 5.32 28.79
N ARG A 69 -14.04 4.62 28.68
CA ARG A 69 -14.24 3.60 27.65
C ARG A 69 -14.66 4.29 26.34
N TRP A 70 -14.28 3.75 25.18
CA TRP A 70 -14.83 4.21 23.89
C TRP A 70 -16.37 4.27 23.93
N ALA A 71 -17.00 3.34 24.65
CA ALA A 71 -18.44 3.25 24.86
C ALA A 71 -19.05 4.44 25.61
N GLU A 72 -18.25 5.30 26.23
CA GLU A 72 -18.70 6.55 26.87
C GLU A 72 -18.78 7.71 25.87
N HIS A 73 -18.09 7.60 24.73
CA HIS A 73 -18.01 8.64 23.69
C HIS A 73 -18.80 8.30 22.42
N VAL A 74 -19.27 7.05 22.31
CA VAL A 74 -19.91 6.52 21.11
C VAL A 74 -21.31 6.05 21.45
N ALA A 75 -22.30 6.49 20.66
CA ALA A 75 -23.67 6.02 20.76
C ALA A 75 -23.82 4.62 20.16
N PHE A 76 -24.54 3.74 20.85
CA PHE A 76 -24.95 2.45 20.33
C PHE A 76 -26.23 1.97 21.01
N THR A 77 -27.05 1.24 20.28
CA THR A 77 -28.17 0.48 20.82
C THR A 77 -27.68 -0.88 21.35
N PRO A 78 -28.43 -1.54 22.25
CA PRO A 78 -28.11 -2.91 22.67
C PRO A 78 -27.98 -3.89 21.50
N ASN A 79 -28.78 -3.71 20.45
CA ASN A 79 -28.71 -4.53 19.24
C ASN A 79 -27.39 -4.31 18.49
N GLN A 80 -26.96 -3.05 18.31
CA GLN A 80 -25.69 -2.74 17.66
C GLN A 80 -24.50 -3.35 18.41
N LEU A 81 -24.46 -3.19 19.74
CA LEU A 81 -23.41 -3.78 20.56
C LEU A 81 -23.42 -5.31 20.48
N SER A 82 -24.60 -5.94 20.50
CA SER A 82 -24.73 -7.39 20.44
C SER A 82 -24.14 -8.01 19.16
N LEU A 83 -24.06 -7.26 18.06
CA LEU A 83 -23.43 -7.72 16.82
C LEU A 83 -21.93 -8.02 17.01
N TYR A 84 -21.29 -7.32 17.93
CA TYR A 84 -19.86 -7.46 18.22
C TYR A 84 -19.55 -8.38 19.41
N ASP A 85 -20.55 -8.72 20.22
CA ASP A 85 -20.44 -9.68 21.32
C ASP A 85 -20.47 -11.15 20.84
N ASP A 86 -20.84 -11.38 19.59
CA ASP A 86 -20.77 -12.68 18.94
C ASP A 86 -19.34 -13.27 18.94
N PRO A 87 -19.20 -14.62 18.88
CA PRO A 87 -17.91 -15.26 18.72
C PRO A 87 -17.16 -14.72 17.51
N GLU A 88 -15.85 -14.56 17.69
CA GLU A 88 -14.93 -14.10 16.65
C GLU A 88 -15.08 -14.91 15.36
N THR A 89 -15.07 -14.20 14.23
CA THR A 89 -15.01 -14.84 12.92
C THR A 89 -13.76 -15.70 12.80
N GLN A 90 -13.94 -16.98 12.50
CA GLN A 90 -12.83 -17.89 12.22
C GLN A 90 -12.33 -17.66 10.79
N TRP A 91 -11.23 -16.92 10.67
CA TRP A 91 -10.55 -16.68 9.40
C TRP A 91 -9.66 -17.88 9.05
N ARG A 92 -9.82 -18.41 7.84
CA ARG A 92 -9.03 -19.56 7.38
C ARG A 92 -8.06 -19.13 6.30
N LEU A 93 -6.82 -19.55 6.45
CA LEU A 93 -5.81 -19.39 5.43
C LEU A 93 -5.98 -20.42 4.31
N ILE A 94 -5.63 -20.06 3.08
CA ILE A 94 -5.51 -21.02 1.98
C ILE A 94 -4.41 -22.02 2.37
N SER A 95 -4.76 -23.30 2.35
CA SER A 95 -3.82 -24.37 2.71
C SER A 95 -2.60 -24.37 1.79
N GLN A 96 -1.40 -24.42 2.40
CA GLN A 96 -0.12 -24.48 1.68
C GLN A 96 -0.02 -25.64 0.68
N LYS A 97 -0.69 -26.77 0.95
CA LYS A 97 -0.80 -27.91 0.02
C LYS A 97 -1.44 -27.58 -1.32
N ARG A 98 -2.10 -26.42 -1.44
CA ARG A 98 -2.70 -25.95 -2.70
C ARG A 98 -1.73 -25.17 -3.57
N TYR A 99 -0.54 -24.84 -3.06
CA TYR A 99 0.43 -23.98 -3.71
C TYR A 99 1.89 -24.32 -3.35
N ASP A 100 2.16 -25.56 -2.95
CA ASP A 100 3.49 -26.06 -2.58
C ASP A 100 4.40 -26.36 -3.77
N ALA A 101 3.93 -26.11 -5.01
CA ALA A 101 4.72 -26.31 -6.21
C ALA A 101 6.02 -25.48 -6.16
N PRO A 102 7.19 -26.09 -6.44
CA PRO A 102 8.46 -25.39 -6.45
C PRO A 102 8.48 -24.33 -7.57
N THR A 103 9.01 -23.15 -7.27
CA THR A 103 9.13 -22.06 -8.26
C THR A 103 10.41 -22.19 -9.06
N LEU A 104 10.29 -21.88 -10.36
CA LEU A 104 11.34 -22.07 -11.36
C LEU A 104 12.41 -20.99 -11.23
N GLY A 105 13.32 -21.14 -10.28
CA GLY A 105 14.35 -20.14 -10.00
C GLY A 105 14.77 -20.06 -8.54
N MET A 106 14.08 -20.77 -7.63
CA MET A 106 14.48 -20.83 -6.21
C MET A 106 15.94 -21.23 -6.02
N HIS A 107 16.47 -22.11 -6.87
CA HIS A 107 17.87 -22.53 -6.78
C HIS A 107 18.88 -21.39 -6.95
N GLU A 108 18.50 -20.25 -7.54
CA GLU A 108 19.33 -19.05 -7.63
C GLU A 108 19.33 -18.19 -6.35
N LEU A 109 18.39 -18.44 -5.43
CA LEU A 109 18.14 -17.61 -4.23
C LEU A 109 18.03 -18.43 -2.93
N ALA A 110 17.95 -19.75 -2.99
CA ALA A 110 17.60 -20.61 -1.86
C ALA A 110 18.32 -21.96 -1.89
N SER A 111 19.66 -21.93 -1.92
CA SER A 111 20.41 -23.14 -1.56
C SER A 111 20.18 -23.53 -0.09
N ASP A 112 20.61 -24.73 0.28
CA ASP A 112 20.44 -25.27 1.62
C ASP A 112 20.88 -24.29 2.70
N LEU A 113 20.08 -24.21 3.76
CA LEU A 113 20.36 -23.37 4.91
C LEU A 113 21.67 -23.83 5.59
N PRO A 114 22.63 -22.92 5.83
CA PRO A 114 23.86 -23.29 6.50
C PRO A 114 23.60 -23.56 8.00
N PRO A 115 24.53 -24.23 8.71
CA PRO A 115 24.42 -24.44 10.16
C PRO A 115 24.28 -23.11 10.94
N PRO A 116 23.68 -23.12 12.15
CA PRO A 116 23.63 -21.94 13.00
C PRO A 116 25.00 -21.27 13.21
N GLY A 117 25.04 -19.95 13.17
CA GLY A 117 26.28 -19.15 13.26
C GLY A 117 27.09 -19.02 11.96
N VAL A 118 26.67 -19.66 10.86
CA VAL A 118 27.30 -19.50 9.54
C VAL A 118 26.45 -18.56 8.68
N HIS A 119 27.07 -17.52 8.13
CA HIS A 119 26.41 -16.40 7.46
C HIS A 119 27.05 -16.05 6.11
N PRO A 120 26.31 -15.50 5.13
CA PRO A 120 24.87 -15.17 5.20
C PRO A 120 23.97 -16.40 5.26
N ARG A 121 22.78 -16.25 5.84
CA ARG A 121 21.81 -17.37 5.97
C ARG A 121 20.36 -16.97 5.75
N VAL A 122 20.01 -15.70 5.91
CA VAL A 122 18.61 -15.25 5.86
C VAL A 122 18.09 -15.32 4.42
N LEU A 123 18.77 -14.65 3.49
CA LEU A 123 18.32 -14.51 2.10
C LEU A 123 19.05 -15.43 1.12
N PHE A 124 20.30 -15.76 1.39
CA PHE A 124 21.14 -16.66 0.59
C PHE A 124 22.22 -17.27 1.49
N SER A 125 22.90 -18.33 1.02
CA SER A 125 24.01 -18.98 1.72
C SER A 125 25.36 -18.46 1.21
N PRO A 126 26.49 -18.67 1.91
CA PRO A 126 27.81 -18.23 1.43
C PRO A 126 28.17 -18.82 0.06
N GLN A 127 27.72 -20.05 -0.20
CA GLN A 127 27.93 -20.75 -1.46
C GLN A 127 27.17 -20.15 -2.66
N ASP A 128 26.16 -19.30 -2.41
CA ASP A 128 25.36 -18.66 -3.47
C ASP A 128 26.02 -17.38 -4.00
N VAL A 129 26.95 -16.78 -3.24
CA VAL A 129 27.60 -15.51 -3.59
C VAL A 129 28.22 -15.51 -4.99
N PRO A 130 28.99 -16.54 -5.42
CA PRO A 130 29.55 -16.58 -6.77
C PRO A 130 28.48 -16.59 -7.87
N LEU A 131 27.35 -17.26 -7.63
CA LEU A 131 26.24 -17.34 -8.60
C LEU A 131 25.53 -15.99 -8.73
N ILE A 132 25.25 -15.33 -7.60
CA ILE A 132 24.65 -13.99 -7.56
C ILE A 132 25.55 -12.99 -8.31
N LEU A 133 26.86 -13.02 -8.03
CA LEU A 133 27.83 -12.14 -8.71
C LEU A 133 27.89 -12.40 -10.22
N ALA A 134 27.86 -13.67 -10.63
CA ALA A 134 27.83 -14.03 -12.05
C ALA A 134 26.59 -13.48 -12.75
N ARG A 135 25.41 -13.53 -12.11
CA ARG A 135 24.17 -12.94 -12.65
C ARG A 135 24.25 -11.42 -12.78
N ILE A 136 24.77 -10.75 -11.75
CA ILE A 136 24.94 -9.28 -11.77
C ILE A 136 25.86 -8.88 -12.92
N LYS A 137 27.00 -9.56 -13.10
CA LYS A 137 27.97 -9.24 -14.14
C LYS A 137 27.51 -9.59 -15.57
N SER A 138 26.62 -10.57 -15.72
CA SER A 138 26.16 -11.05 -17.04
C SER A 138 24.90 -10.37 -17.55
N SER A 139 24.14 -9.70 -16.67
CA SER A 139 22.93 -8.95 -17.06
C SER A 139 23.23 -7.46 -17.21
N VAL A 140 22.57 -6.83 -18.19
CA VAL A 140 22.68 -5.38 -18.41
C VAL A 140 22.19 -4.60 -17.19
N THR A 141 21.04 -4.97 -16.66
CA THR A 141 20.46 -4.35 -15.46
C THR A 141 21.34 -4.53 -14.23
N GLY A 142 21.83 -5.74 -13.96
CA GLY A 142 22.77 -5.99 -12.86
C GLY A 142 24.07 -5.20 -13.00
N ALA A 143 24.62 -5.10 -14.21
CA ALA A 143 25.82 -4.30 -14.46
C ALA A 143 25.57 -2.80 -14.21
N MET A 144 24.42 -2.26 -14.62
CA MET A 144 24.04 -0.88 -14.30
C MET A 144 23.95 -0.65 -12.79
N SER A 145 23.31 -1.55 -12.05
CA SER A 145 23.14 -1.44 -10.60
C SER A 145 24.47 -1.50 -9.86
N LEU A 146 25.39 -2.36 -10.31
CA LEU A 146 26.75 -2.40 -9.77
C LEU A 146 27.49 -1.08 -10.03
N ILE A 147 27.42 -0.55 -11.26
CA ILE A 147 28.04 0.74 -11.61
C ILE A 147 27.49 1.89 -10.76
N GLU A 148 26.17 1.95 -10.59
CA GLU A 148 25.50 2.97 -9.78
C GLU A 148 25.90 2.86 -8.31
N THR A 149 25.92 1.64 -7.77
CA THR A 149 26.34 1.38 -6.38
C THR A 149 27.78 1.82 -6.16
N GLU A 150 28.70 1.41 -7.04
CA GLU A 150 30.11 1.81 -6.98
C GLU A 150 30.28 3.33 -7.04
N HIS A 151 29.54 3.99 -7.95
CA HIS A 151 29.56 5.43 -8.07
C HIS A 151 29.07 6.10 -6.79
N LEU A 152 27.86 5.79 -6.31
CA LEU A 152 27.30 6.39 -5.11
C LEU A 152 28.19 6.17 -3.89
N LEU A 153 28.74 4.96 -3.70
CA LEU A 153 29.69 4.66 -2.63
C LEU A 153 30.95 5.53 -2.72
N SER A 154 31.50 5.70 -3.93
CA SER A 154 32.75 6.46 -4.15
C SER A 154 32.64 7.96 -3.87
N MET A 155 31.44 8.54 -3.90
CA MET A 155 31.16 9.95 -3.58
C MET A 155 30.38 10.13 -2.28
N SER A 156 30.26 9.07 -1.47
CA SER A 156 29.65 9.12 -0.13
C SER A 156 30.49 8.32 0.87
N TRP A 157 30.02 7.15 1.30
CA TRP A 157 30.57 6.35 2.40
C TRP A 157 32.03 5.93 2.23
N LEU A 158 32.54 5.85 0.99
CA LEU A 158 33.95 5.52 0.71
C LEU A 158 34.84 6.74 0.48
N ASP A 159 34.27 7.95 0.40
CA ASP A 159 35.05 9.19 0.35
C ASP A 159 35.15 9.82 1.76
N PRO A 160 36.34 9.79 2.40
CA PRO A 160 36.54 10.32 3.74
C PRO A 160 36.37 11.84 3.84
N ALA A 161 36.31 12.57 2.73
CA ALA A 161 36.04 14.01 2.72
C ALA A 161 34.56 14.34 2.90
N THR A 162 33.66 13.38 2.67
CA THR A 162 32.21 13.57 2.76
C THR A 162 31.68 13.37 4.19
N SER A 163 30.46 13.85 4.46
CA SER A 163 29.79 13.60 5.75
C SER A 163 29.63 12.11 6.02
N ASP A 164 29.21 11.34 5.02
CA ASP A 164 28.94 9.90 5.14
C ASP A 164 30.24 9.12 5.36
N GLY A 165 31.32 9.46 4.65
CA GLY A 165 32.63 8.85 4.87
C GLY A 165 33.23 9.19 6.24
N GLN A 166 33.03 10.40 6.75
CA GLN A 166 33.42 10.76 8.12
C GLN A 166 32.66 9.92 9.14
N ILE A 167 31.33 9.80 9.00
CA ILE A 167 30.49 8.93 9.85
C ILE A 167 31.05 7.50 9.84
N PHE A 168 31.32 6.94 8.66
CA PHE A 168 31.85 5.60 8.52
C PHE A 168 33.19 5.41 9.26
N GLN A 169 34.13 6.35 9.10
CA GLN A 169 35.41 6.32 9.82
C GLN A 169 35.26 6.42 11.33
N HIS A 170 34.32 7.22 11.81
CA HIS A 170 34.03 7.34 13.24
C HIS A 170 33.47 6.03 13.80
N LEU A 171 32.55 5.38 13.09
CA LEU A 171 32.01 4.06 13.48
C LEU A 171 33.11 2.99 13.51
N VAL A 172 33.95 2.91 12.48
CA VAL A 172 35.08 1.96 12.43
C VAL A 172 36.05 2.21 13.60
N ALA A 173 36.30 3.47 13.94
CA ALA A 173 37.17 3.84 15.05
C ALA A 173 36.52 3.71 16.45
N GLY A 174 35.26 3.29 16.54
CA GLY A 174 34.52 3.18 17.81
C GLY A 174 34.13 4.52 18.43
N ARG A 175 34.18 5.62 17.67
CA ARG A 175 33.86 6.98 18.11
C ARG A 175 32.38 7.30 17.86
N VAL A 176 31.48 6.45 18.34
CA VAL A 176 30.03 6.58 18.08
C VAL A 176 29.44 7.80 18.81
N ASP A 177 29.89 8.09 20.03
CA ASP A 177 29.44 9.26 20.81
C ASP A 177 29.74 10.61 20.13
N ALA A 178 30.66 10.62 19.16
CA ALA A 178 30.99 11.80 18.37
C ALA A 178 30.01 12.04 17.21
N LEU A 179 29.05 11.14 16.98
CA LEU A 179 28.09 11.20 15.88
C LEU A 179 26.78 11.83 16.35
N GLN A 180 26.28 12.80 15.58
CA GLN A 180 24.90 13.26 15.72
C GLN A 180 24.02 12.48 14.75
N LEU A 181 23.30 11.47 15.26
CA LEU A 181 22.53 10.52 14.46
C LEU A 181 21.01 10.75 14.51
N ASP A 182 20.55 11.83 15.15
CA ASP A 182 19.13 12.13 15.31
C ASP A 182 18.38 12.13 13.97
N GLY A 183 17.42 11.22 13.83
CA GLY A 183 16.61 11.06 12.61
C GLY A 183 17.30 10.38 11.42
N GLN A 184 18.59 10.01 11.51
CA GLN A 184 19.38 9.45 10.40
C GLN A 184 19.71 7.95 10.56
N VAL A 185 19.29 7.33 11.65
CA VAL A 185 19.69 5.96 11.99
C VAL A 185 19.20 4.90 11.00
N ASN A 186 17.97 5.02 10.49
CA ASN A 186 17.47 4.09 9.47
C ASN A 186 18.24 4.23 8.16
N ARG A 187 18.73 5.43 7.82
CA ARG A 187 19.63 5.62 6.67
C ARG A 187 21.00 5.00 6.95
N LEU A 188 21.55 5.19 8.15
CA LEU A 188 22.82 4.61 8.57
C LEU A 188 22.79 3.07 8.47
N THR A 189 21.84 2.43 9.14
CA THR A 189 21.76 0.96 9.21
C THR A 189 21.48 0.32 7.85
N ARG A 190 20.65 0.93 7.01
CA ARG A 190 20.46 0.54 5.60
C ARG A 190 21.72 0.71 4.74
N SER A 191 22.50 1.75 4.99
CA SER A 191 23.76 1.99 4.28
C SER A 191 24.82 0.95 4.66
N LEU A 192 24.96 0.64 5.96
CA LEU A 192 25.86 -0.42 6.42
C LEU A 192 25.49 -1.79 5.84
N ASN A 193 24.20 -2.09 5.73
CA ASN A 193 23.68 -3.31 5.11
C ASN A 193 24.14 -3.39 3.65
N THR A 194 23.93 -2.30 2.89
CA THR A 194 24.32 -2.21 1.48
C THR A 194 25.84 -2.31 1.29
N ILE A 195 26.64 -1.68 2.16
CA ILE A 195 28.12 -1.76 2.12
C ILE A 195 28.58 -3.20 2.39
N ALA A 196 27.98 -3.88 3.37
CA ALA A 196 28.30 -5.28 3.68
C ALA A 196 27.93 -6.22 2.51
N LEU A 197 26.76 -6.03 1.90
CA LEU A 197 26.35 -6.77 0.71
C LEU A 197 27.32 -6.52 -0.47
N TYR A 198 27.69 -5.27 -0.71
CA TYR A 198 28.65 -4.91 -1.75
C TYR A 198 30.01 -5.58 -1.50
N ALA A 199 30.54 -5.52 -0.27
CA ALA A 199 31.79 -6.19 0.10
C ALA A 199 31.73 -7.71 -0.09
N LEU A 200 30.59 -8.35 0.21
CA LEU A 200 30.37 -9.78 -0.04
C LEU A 200 30.44 -10.11 -1.53
N LEU A 201 29.71 -9.35 -2.35
CA LEU A 201 29.58 -9.60 -3.78
C LEU A 201 30.86 -9.25 -4.56
N THR A 202 31.66 -8.32 -4.06
CA THR A 202 32.93 -7.91 -4.69
C THR A 202 34.15 -8.58 -4.10
N GLU A 203 33.98 -9.42 -3.08
CA GLU A 203 35.06 -10.09 -2.34
C GLU A 203 36.07 -9.08 -1.73
N ASP A 204 35.59 -7.92 -1.30
CA ASP A 204 36.41 -6.87 -0.68
C ASP A 204 36.58 -7.12 0.83
N GLU A 205 37.65 -7.84 1.20
CA GLU A 205 37.95 -8.20 2.58
C GLU A 205 38.24 -6.99 3.49
N ASP A 206 38.84 -5.92 2.95
CA ASP A 206 39.16 -4.71 3.72
C ASP A 206 37.87 -3.94 4.05
N LEU A 207 37.02 -3.72 3.05
CA LEU A 207 35.72 -3.09 3.26
C LEU A 207 34.82 -3.94 4.15
N GLY A 208 34.81 -5.26 3.95
CA GLY A 208 34.08 -6.22 4.77
C GLY A 208 34.48 -6.16 6.26
N THR A 209 35.77 -6.08 6.54
CA THR A 209 36.30 -5.93 7.92
C THR A 209 35.90 -4.59 8.53
N LYS A 210 35.97 -3.50 7.75
CA LYS A 210 35.57 -2.16 8.19
C LYS A 210 34.09 -2.10 8.53
N VAL A 211 33.21 -2.57 7.65
CA VAL A 211 31.76 -2.52 7.88
C VAL A 211 31.33 -3.43 9.03
N ALA A 212 31.92 -4.63 9.18
CA ALA A 212 31.70 -5.50 10.33
C ALA A 212 32.09 -4.84 11.65
N THR A 213 33.25 -4.15 11.67
CA THR A 213 33.71 -3.38 12.83
C THR A 213 32.78 -2.20 13.13
N ALA A 214 32.32 -1.48 12.10
CA ALA A 214 31.38 -0.38 12.24
C ALA A 214 30.03 -0.83 12.85
N VAL A 215 29.45 -1.93 12.35
CA VAL A 215 28.20 -2.52 12.88
C VAL A 215 28.39 -2.94 14.34
N ALA A 216 29.49 -3.63 14.66
CA ALA A 216 29.77 -4.06 16.02
C ALA A 216 29.96 -2.87 16.98
N ASN A 217 30.76 -1.87 16.60
CA ASN A 217 30.96 -0.67 17.43
C ASN A 217 29.68 0.12 17.65
N TYR A 218 28.83 0.22 16.63
CA TYR A 218 27.52 0.84 16.75
C TYR A 218 26.64 0.08 17.76
N CYS A 219 26.53 -1.25 17.62
CA CYS A 219 25.78 -2.09 18.57
C CYS A 219 26.33 -1.97 20.00
N HIS A 220 27.66 -1.84 20.14
CA HIS A 220 28.29 -1.65 21.45
C HIS A 220 27.80 -0.37 22.14
N ALA A 221 27.85 0.73 21.40
CA ALA A 221 27.54 2.06 21.92
C ALA A 221 26.07 2.19 22.35
N ILE A 222 25.16 1.50 21.64
CA ILE A 222 23.73 1.60 21.92
C ILE A 222 23.22 0.55 22.92
N GLU A 223 24.00 -0.48 23.26
CA GLU A 223 23.52 -1.61 24.07
C GLU A 223 23.02 -1.17 25.45
N SER A 224 23.73 -0.27 26.14
CA SER A 224 23.33 0.24 27.45
C SER A 224 22.09 1.14 27.39
N GLU A 225 21.94 1.89 26.29
CA GLU A 225 20.75 2.73 26.07
C GLU A 225 19.52 1.86 25.81
N ILE A 226 19.69 0.70 25.15
CA ILE A 226 18.59 -0.28 24.97
C ILE A 226 18.16 -0.80 26.33
N ASP A 227 19.11 -1.18 27.17
CA ASP A 227 18.83 -1.65 28.52
C ASP A 227 18.14 -0.56 29.35
N ALA A 228 18.60 0.69 29.26
CA ALA A 228 17.97 1.83 29.95
C ALA A 228 16.53 2.08 29.46
N HIS A 229 16.28 1.99 28.15
CA HIS A 229 14.96 2.17 27.55
C HIS A 229 13.99 1.05 27.92
N ILE A 230 14.40 -0.22 27.77
CA ILE A 230 13.57 -1.39 28.11
C ILE A 230 13.20 -1.40 29.59
N ASN A 231 14.12 -0.95 30.46
CA ASN A 231 13.86 -0.88 31.90
C ASN A 231 13.11 0.40 32.34
N ARG A 232 12.82 1.33 31.42
CA ARG A 232 12.15 2.60 31.75
C ARG A 232 10.67 2.36 32.11
N PRO A 233 10.20 2.85 33.26
CA PRO A 233 8.77 2.88 33.56
C PRO A 233 8.01 3.70 32.49
N GLY A 234 6.94 3.16 31.91
CA GLY A 234 6.18 3.80 30.84
C GLY A 234 6.36 3.20 29.44
N VAL A 235 7.42 2.42 29.19
CA VAL A 235 7.65 1.78 27.87
C VAL A 235 6.84 0.48 27.76
N TYR A 236 6.14 0.28 26.64
CA TYR A 236 5.44 -0.96 26.32
C TYR A 236 6.28 -1.81 25.36
N ILE A 237 6.96 -2.83 25.90
CA ILE A 237 7.99 -3.53 25.13
C ILE A 237 7.43 -4.59 24.18
N ALA A 238 6.13 -4.89 24.25
CA ALA A 238 5.51 -5.91 23.41
C ALA A 238 5.12 -5.40 22.01
N TYR A 239 5.02 -4.09 21.79
CA TYR A 239 4.78 -3.52 20.46
C TYR A 239 6.07 -3.03 19.84
N TRP A 240 6.28 -3.35 18.56
CA TRP A 240 7.57 -3.09 17.96
C TRP A 240 7.91 -1.62 17.70
N GLN A 241 6.91 -0.75 17.48
CA GLN A 241 7.18 0.67 17.23
C GLN A 241 7.70 1.38 18.49
N GLU A 242 7.61 0.73 19.65
CA GLU A 242 8.22 1.19 20.89
C GLU A 242 9.72 0.85 20.95
N ALA A 243 10.25 0.09 19.96
CA ALA A 243 11.68 -0.04 19.76
C ALA A 243 12.25 1.33 19.37
N PRO A 244 13.31 1.81 20.06
CA PRO A 244 13.85 3.12 19.76
C PRO A 244 14.34 3.23 18.31
N THR A 245 13.96 4.31 17.65
CA THR A 245 14.36 4.58 16.25
C THR A 245 15.87 4.68 16.09
N TRP A 246 16.60 5.04 17.15
CA TRP A 246 18.06 5.09 17.18
C TRP A 246 18.75 3.72 17.21
N VAL A 247 18.02 2.61 17.19
CA VAL A 247 18.56 1.25 16.97
C VAL A 247 18.68 0.92 15.48
N GLY A 248 17.85 1.55 14.64
CA GLY A 248 17.68 1.16 13.23
C GLY A 248 17.22 -0.28 13.08
N PRO A 249 16.13 -0.68 13.77
CA PRO A 249 15.73 -2.08 13.89
C PRO A 249 15.39 -2.71 12.53
N MET A 250 15.08 -1.91 11.52
CA MET A 250 14.67 -2.37 10.18
C MET A 250 15.75 -3.19 9.44
N ASP A 251 17.02 -2.91 9.71
CA ASP A 251 18.14 -3.47 8.96
C ASP A 251 19.12 -4.26 9.83
N LEU A 252 18.95 -4.23 11.15
CA LEU A 252 19.91 -4.80 12.10
C LEU A 252 20.18 -6.29 11.87
N GLY A 253 19.15 -7.06 11.53
CA GLY A 253 19.28 -8.48 11.17
C GLY A 253 20.17 -8.72 9.96
N LEU A 254 19.93 -7.97 8.88
CA LEU A 254 20.69 -8.09 7.64
C LEU A 254 22.10 -7.51 7.75
N ASN A 255 22.29 -6.46 8.57
CA ASN A 255 23.62 -5.96 8.94
C ASN A 255 24.47 -7.08 9.56
N TYR A 256 23.90 -7.83 10.49
CA TYR A 256 24.57 -8.98 11.07
C TYR A 256 24.79 -10.08 10.03
N ASP A 257 23.74 -10.45 9.30
CA ASP A 257 23.79 -11.55 8.33
C ASP A 257 24.84 -11.34 7.23
N PHE A 258 24.99 -10.12 6.73
CA PHE A 258 25.94 -9.83 5.66
C PHE A 258 27.36 -9.60 6.17
N ALA A 259 27.54 -9.09 7.39
CA ALA A 259 28.86 -8.73 7.91
C ALA A 259 29.51 -9.80 8.83
N ALA A 260 28.74 -10.78 9.32
CA ALA A 260 29.18 -11.71 10.37
C ALA A 260 30.45 -12.52 10.06
N ARG A 261 30.74 -12.79 8.77
CA ARG A 261 31.96 -13.52 8.36
C ARG A 261 33.26 -12.78 8.70
N TRP A 262 33.21 -11.45 8.81
CA TRP A 262 34.38 -10.61 9.14
C TRP A 262 34.42 -10.19 10.62
N MET A 263 33.40 -10.53 11.39
CA MET A 263 33.36 -10.24 12.82
C MET A 263 34.25 -11.21 13.61
N THR A 264 34.79 -10.75 14.75
CA THR A 264 35.33 -11.65 15.78
C THR A 264 34.19 -12.36 16.53
N ASP A 265 34.51 -13.39 17.32
CA ASP A 265 33.52 -14.06 18.16
C ASP A 265 32.86 -13.10 19.17
N GLU A 266 33.63 -12.18 19.74
CA GLU A 266 33.13 -11.16 20.66
C GLU A 266 32.18 -10.18 19.96
N GLN A 267 32.55 -9.72 18.77
CA GLN A 267 31.70 -8.85 17.94
C GLN A 267 30.39 -9.56 17.59
N ARG A 268 30.45 -10.82 17.14
CA ARG A 268 29.24 -11.63 16.87
C ARG A 268 28.37 -11.78 18.11
N ALA A 269 28.96 -12.14 19.25
CA ALA A 269 28.21 -12.30 20.49
C ALA A 269 27.50 -11.00 20.91
N GLN A 270 28.17 -9.86 20.74
CA GLN A 270 27.59 -8.56 21.06
C GLN A 270 26.43 -8.17 20.14
N VAL A 271 26.59 -8.29 18.82
CA VAL A 271 25.52 -7.96 17.88
C VAL A 271 24.30 -8.88 18.08
N ARG A 272 24.52 -10.19 18.30
CA ARG A 272 23.42 -11.13 18.61
C ARG A 272 22.67 -10.76 19.89
N ARG A 273 23.36 -10.35 20.96
CA ARG A 273 22.68 -9.90 22.19
C ARG A 273 21.80 -8.68 21.94
N VAL A 274 22.28 -7.71 21.16
CA VAL A 274 21.50 -6.53 20.79
C VAL A 274 20.27 -6.94 19.95
N ILE A 275 20.43 -7.83 18.98
CA ILE A 275 19.30 -8.38 18.22
C ILE A 275 18.30 -9.06 19.16
N GLY A 276 18.76 -9.96 20.04
CA GLY A 276 17.91 -10.66 21.02
C GLY A 276 17.10 -9.71 21.91
N LYS A 277 17.72 -8.63 22.40
CA LYS A 277 17.05 -7.58 23.20
C LYS A 277 15.97 -6.83 22.40
N ILE A 278 16.15 -6.69 21.09
CA ILE A 278 15.23 -5.98 20.21
C ILE A 278 14.13 -6.89 19.68
N VAL A 279 14.37 -8.18 19.46
CA VAL A 279 13.32 -9.08 18.94
C VAL A 279 12.46 -9.68 20.06
N GLY A 280 13.05 -9.98 21.22
CA GLY A 280 12.41 -10.76 22.28
C GLY A 280 11.05 -10.22 22.73
N GLY A 281 10.00 -11.03 22.59
CA GLY A 281 8.64 -10.73 23.01
C GLY A 281 7.90 -9.64 22.21
N ARG A 282 8.52 -9.04 21.19
CA ARG A 282 7.89 -7.98 20.38
C ARG A 282 6.95 -8.50 19.31
N ARG A 283 5.92 -7.73 19.00
CA ARG A 283 4.90 -8.02 17.98
C ARG A 283 4.80 -6.88 16.98
N GLY A 284 4.72 -7.26 15.71
CA GLY A 284 4.38 -6.41 14.58
C GLY A 284 2.91 -6.00 14.57
N TYR A 285 2.58 -5.05 13.71
CA TYR A 285 1.23 -4.60 13.45
C TYR A 285 0.36 -5.75 12.94
N GLY A 286 -0.85 -5.88 13.49
CA GLY A 286 -1.77 -6.97 13.18
C GLY A 286 -1.40 -8.35 13.74
N GLN A 287 -0.23 -8.52 14.38
CA GLN A 287 0.07 -9.73 15.17
C GLN A 287 -0.70 -9.70 16.49
N ASN A 288 -0.97 -10.87 17.07
CA ASN A 288 -1.82 -11.00 18.27
C ASN A 288 -3.20 -10.30 18.14
N GLY A 289 -3.71 -10.26 16.90
CA GLY A 289 -5.02 -9.75 16.50
C GLY A 289 -5.64 -10.63 15.41
N PRO A 290 -6.84 -10.29 14.90
CA PRO A 290 -7.51 -11.07 13.87
C PRO A 290 -6.67 -11.20 12.60
N LEU A 291 -6.57 -12.41 12.04
CA LEU A 291 -5.82 -12.64 10.80
C LEU A 291 -6.23 -11.73 9.63
N ARG A 292 -7.51 -11.35 9.58
CA ARG A 292 -8.06 -10.55 8.49
C ARG A 292 -7.47 -9.14 8.41
N VAL A 293 -6.96 -8.56 9.50
CA VAL A 293 -6.42 -7.19 9.50
C VAL A 293 -4.96 -7.10 9.05
N ARG A 294 -4.41 -8.22 8.59
CA ARG A 294 -3.02 -8.34 8.12
C ARG A 294 -2.93 -7.99 6.63
N ASP A 295 -3.39 -6.81 6.25
CA ASP A 295 -3.65 -6.44 4.85
C ASP A 295 -2.99 -5.13 4.37
N ASN A 296 -2.36 -4.37 5.26
CA ASN A 296 -1.71 -3.10 4.93
C ASN A 296 -0.18 -3.18 5.04
N HIS A 297 0.51 -2.15 4.55
CA HIS A 297 1.96 -2.10 4.47
C HIS A 297 2.65 -2.13 5.84
N TRP A 298 2.03 -1.61 6.91
CA TRP A 298 2.62 -1.67 8.25
C TRP A 298 2.83 -3.13 8.68
N VAL A 299 1.86 -4.00 8.40
CA VAL A 299 1.95 -5.44 8.71
C VAL A 299 3.21 -6.08 8.13
N THR A 300 3.55 -5.72 6.89
CA THR A 300 4.69 -6.31 6.18
C THR A 300 5.99 -5.61 6.49
N ARG A 301 5.98 -4.30 6.70
CA ARG A 301 7.16 -3.54 7.15
C ARG A 301 7.71 -4.07 8.47
N ASP A 302 6.83 -4.52 9.35
CA ASP A 302 7.18 -5.00 10.69
C ASP A 302 7.78 -6.42 10.69
N LEU A 303 7.72 -7.11 9.55
CA LEU A 303 8.46 -8.36 9.33
C LEU A 303 9.97 -8.16 9.39
N THR A 304 10.47 -6.93 9.47
CA THR A 304 11.88 -6.71 9.82
C THR A 304 12.29 -7.38 11.13
N ILE A 305 11.42 -7.42 12.14
CA ILE A 305 11.72 -8.14 13.41
C ILE A 305 11.83 -9.64 13.15
N PHE A 306 10.95 -10.16 12.29
CA PHE A 306 11.01 -11.55 11.88
C PHE A 306 12.34 -11.84 11.17
N LEU A 307 12.76 -11.01 10.21
CA LEU A 307 14.05 -11.14 9.54
C LEU A 307 15.24 -11.02 10.51
N ALA A 308 15.17 -10.12 11.50
CA ALA A 308 16.19 -9.98 12.53
C ALA A 308 16.26 -11.21 13.45
N ASN A 309 15.12 -11.78 13.83
CA ASN A 309 15.05 -13.01 14.61
C ASN A 309 15.64 -14.20 13.82
N LEU A 310 15.34 -14.28 12.52
CA LEU A 310 15.89 -15.32 11.64
C LEU A 310 17.42 -15.23 11.47
N ALA A 311 18.01 -14.04 11.60
CA ALA A 311 19.46 -13.89 11.56
C ALA A 311 20.16 -14.61 12.73
N ILE A 312 19.49 -14.80 13.87
CA ILE A 312 20.04 -15.48 15.05
C ILE A 312 19.38 -16.85 15.32
N GLU A 313 18.73 -17.43 14.31
CA GLU A 313 18.03 -18.71 14.43
C GLU A 313 18.96 -19.85 14.87
N GLY A 314 18.59 -20.56 15.94
CA GLY A 314 19.41 -21.62 16.53
C GLY A 314 20.58 -21.10 17.36
N GLU A 315 20.61 -19.80 17.65
CA GLU A 315 21.61 -19.14 18.50
C GLU A 315 20.95 -18.47 19.72
N GLU A 316 21.77 -17.97 20.64
CA GLU A 316 21.27 -17.29 21.85
C GLU A 316 20.50 -16.01 21.47
N GLY A 317 19.31 -15.85 22.06
CA GLY A 317 18.43 -14.71 21.81
C GLY A 317 17.33 -14.96 20.78
N PHE A 318 17.34 -16.11 20.08
CA PHE A 318 16.24 -16.51 19.18
C PHE A 318 14.93 -16.69 19.95
N ASP A 319 13.85 -16.12 19.41
CA ASP A 319 12.51 -16.19 19.98
C ASP A 319 11.56 -16.98 19.06
N GLU A 320 11.13 -18.16 19.50
CA GLU A 320 10.26 -19.06 18.74
C GLU A 320 8.85 -18.48 18.53
N GLU A 321 8.35 -17.69 19.48
CA GLU A 321 7.02 -17.08 19.37
C GLU A 321 7.02 -15.97 18.32
N VAL A 322 8.08 -15.16 18.28
CA VAL A 322 8.29 -14.15 17.22
C VAL A 322 8.41 -14.81 15.85
N HIS A 323 9.10 -15.96 15.76
CA HIS A 323 9.19 -16.74 14.53
C HIS A 323 7.80 -17.18 14.04
N ASP A 324 7.03 -17.83 14.91
CA ASP A 324 5.72 -18.40 14.53
C ASP A 324 4.72 -17.31 14.15
N CYS A 325 4.70 -16.19 14.89
CA CYS A 325 3.91 -15.01 14.52
C CYS A 325 4.33 -14.43 13.16
N GLY A 326 5.64 -14.40 12.86
CA GLY A 326 6.16 -13.95 11.58
C GLY A 326 5.69 -14.82 10.41
N VAL A 327 5.75 -16.14 10.56
CA VAL A 327 5.23 -17.10 9.55
C VAL A 327 3.75 -16.87 9.30
N GLU A 328 2.96 -16.77 10.37
CA GLU A 328 1.52 -16.53 10.27
C GLU A 328 1.21 -15.19 9.58
N THR A 329 1.97 -14.12 9.87
CA THR A 329 1.85 -12.82 9.22
C THR A 329 2.12 -12.88 7.73
N VAL A 330 3.21 -13.53 7.30
CA VAL A 330 3.52 -13.68 5.87
C VAL A 330 2.38 -14.37 5.13
N LEU A 331 1.84 -15.46 5.68
CA LEU A 331 0.76 -16.23 5.07
C LEU A 331 -0.55 -15.44 5.03
N ALA A 332 -0.87 -14.71 6.11
CA ALA A 332 -2.07 -13.89 6.17
C ALA A 332 -2.04 -12.71 5.20
N PHE A 333 -0.90 -12.04 5.07
CA PHE A 333 -0.75 -10.93 4.12
C PHE A 333 -0.95 -11.38 2.68
N LEU A 334 -0.41 -12.54 2.30
CA LEU A 334 -0.61 -13.08 0.96
C LEU A 334 -2.09 -13.33 0.61
N GLN A 335 -2.95 -13.50 1.61
CA GLN A 335 -4.36 -13.73 1.41
C GLN A 335 -5.21 -12.47 1.54
N TRP A 336 -4.84 -11.54 2.43
CA TRP A 336 -5.67 -10.39 2.78
C TRP A 336 -5.11 -9.06 2.29
N GLY A 337 -3.78 -8.90 2.24
CA GLY A 337 -3.13 -7.72 1.64
C GLY A 337 -3.09 -7.77 0.12
N ILE A 338 -3.24 -8.96 -0.45
CA ILE A 338 -3.46 -9.18 -1.88
C ILE A 338 -4.75 -9.95 -2.03
N ASP A 339 -5.72 -9.39 -2.75
CA ASP A 339 -7.00 -10.06 -2.93
C ASP A 339 -6.93 -11.21 -3.95
N GLU A 340 -8.04 -11.91 -4.13
CA GLU A 340 -8.12 -13.06 -5.04
C GLU A 340 -7.97 -12.74 -6.53
N TYR A 341 -7.93 -11.45 -6.89
CA TYR A 341 -7.67 -10.95 -8.24
C TYR A 341 -6.23 -10.45 -8.40
N GLY A 342 -5.45 -10.40 -7.32
CA GLY A 342 -4.06 -9.93 -7.32
C GLY A 342 -3.90 -8.45 -7.01
N THR A 343 -4.97 -7.75 -6.63
CA THR A 343 -4.91 -6.32 -6.32
C THR A 343 -4.50 -6.11 -4.87
N LEU A 344 -3.58 -5.16 -4.63
CA LEU A 344 -3.14 -4.77 -3.30
C LEU A 344 -4.24 -3.96 -2.59
N TYR A 345 -4.34 -4.09 -1.26
CA TYR A 345 -5.31 -3.33 -0.45
C TYR A 345 -4.99 -1.82 -0.38
N GLU A 346 -3.71 -1.45 -0.42
CA GLU A 346 -3.22 -0.07 -0.45
C GLU A 346 -2.50 0.22 -1.77
N SER A 347 -2.27 1.52 -2.04
CA SER A 347 -1.51 1.99 -3.19
C SER A 347 -0.18 1.26 -3.37
N ASN A 348 0.33 1.22 -4.59
CA ASN A 348 1.65 0.67 -4.90
C ASN A 348 2.75 1.34 -4.09
N ALA A 349 2.68 2.65 -3.87
CA ALA A 349 3.66 3.39 -3.08
C ALA A 349 3.60 3.06 -1.59
N SER A 350 2.40 3.06 -0.98
CA SER A 350 2.23 2.71 0.44
C SER A 350 2.63 1.26 0.67
N SER A 351 2.10 0.35 -0.16
CA SER A 351 2.51 -1.05 -0.17
C SER A 351 4.01 -1.20 -0.40
N GLY A 352 4.63 -0.34 -1.21
CA GLY A 352 6.06 -0.30 -1.48
C GLY A 352 6.93 -0.13 -0.24
N GLU A 353 6.41 0.48 0.84
CA GLU A 353 7.11 0.61 2.12
C GLU A 353 7.23 -0.71 2.90
N GLY A 354 6.34 -1.68 2.65
CA GLY A 354 6.27 -2.95 3.37
C GLY A 354 6.53 -4.19 2.51
N LEU A 355 6.15 -4.15 1.23
CA LEU A 355 6.20 -5.29 0.30
C LEU A 355 7.62 -5.85 0.06
N PRO A 356 8.71 -5.05 0.06
CA PRO A 356 10.06 -5.61 0.05
C PRO A 356 10.31 -6.55 1.24
N PHE A 357 9.89 -6.19 2.46
CA PHE A 357 10.06 -7.04 3.64
C PHE A 357 9.19 -8.30 3.59
N GLN A 358 7.99 -8.22 3.00
CA GLN A 358 7.19 -9.40 2.67
C GLN A 358 7.94 -10.35 1.74
N LEU A 359 8.48 -9.83 0.62
CA LEU A 359 9.28 -10.61 -0.33
C LEU A 359 10.49 -11.27 0.35
N LEU A 360 11.28 -10.50 1.10
CA LEU A 360 12.45 -11.00 1.83
C LEU A 360 12.06 -12.12 2.80
N SER A 361 10.94 -11.97 3.50
CA SER A 361 10.43 -12.97 4.43
C SER A 361 9.95 -14.23 3.70
N MET A 362 9.34 -14.10 2.52
CA MET A 362 8.97 -15.23 1.67
C MET A 362 10.21 -16.01 1.18
N VAL A 363 11.28 -15.31 0.77
CA VAL A 363 12.56 -15.95 0.42
C VAL A 363 13.14 -16.70 1.63
N ALA A 364 13.18 -16.05 2.79
CA ALA A 364 13.71 -16.65 4.02
C ALA A 364 12.91 -17.89 4.48
N LEU A 365 11.59 -17.87 4.31
CA LEU A 365 10.71 -19.00 4.60
C LEU A 365 10.86 -20.15 3.60
N ALA A 366 11.01 -19.86 2.31
CA ALA A 366 11.22 -20.88 1.29
C ALA A 366 12.52 -21.68 1.55
N ARG A 367 13.59 -20.99 1.99
CA ARG A 367 14.85 -21.61 2.45
C ARG A 367 14.68 -22.53 3.68
N ARG A 368 13.59 -22.37 4.42
CA ARG A 368 13.21 -23.17 5.60
C ARG A 368 12.09 -24.18 5.30
N GLY A 369 11.81 -24.43 4.03
CA GLY A 369 10.80 -25.41 3.60
C GLY A 369 9.36 -24.92 3.59
N VAL A 370 9.13 -23.62 3.86
CA VAL A 370 7.80 -22.99 3.78
C VAL A 370 7.72 -22.17 2.48
N ASN A 371 7.35 -22.82 1.39
CA ASN A 371 7.23 -22.14 0.10
C ASN A 371 5.87 -21.45 -0.04
N THR A 372 5.90 -20.12 -0.18
CA THR A 372 4.72 -19.27 -0.30
C THR A 372 4.55 -18.65 -1.70
N PHE A 373 5.54 -18.79 -2.59
CA PHE A 373 5.51 -18.13 -3.89
C PHE A 373 4.44 -18.68 -4.84
N GLY A 374 3.99 -19.92 -4.63
CA GLY A 374 2.86 -20.47 -5.38
C GLY A 374 1.50 -19.88 -5.01
N HIS A 375 1.40 -19.04 -3.96
CA HIS A 375 0.12 -18.55 -3.44
C HIS A 375 -0.73 -17.93 -4.56
N PRO A 376 -2.01 -18.31 -4.72
CA PRO A 376 -2.79 -17.93 -5.90
C PRO A 376 -2.97 -16.42 -6.06
N HIS A 377 -3.06 -15.67 -4.96
CA HIS A 377 -3.22 -14.21 -4.99
C HIS A 377 -1.90 -13.55 -5.42
N TRP A 378 -0.77 -14.03 -4.86
CA TRP A 378 0.57 -13.61 -5.27
C TRP A 378 0.72 -13.80 -6.77
N ARG A 379 0.45 -15.01 -7.29
CA ARG A 379 0.59 -15.38 -8.71
C ARG A 379 -0.22 -14.50 -9.68
N LYS A 380 -1.29 -13.87 -9.22
CA LYS A 380 -2.11 -12.93 -10.01
C LYS A 380 -1.68 -11.47 -9.86
N MET A 381 -0.80 -11.16 -8.91
CA MET A 381 -0.45 -9.77 -8.59
C MET A 381 0.07 -9.02 -9.81
N LEU A 382 1.04 -9.59 -10.54
CA LEU A 382 1.57 -8.90 -11.72
C LEU A 382 0.55 -8.78 -12.87
N GLU A 383 -0.36 -9.74 -13.02
CA GLU A 383 -1.46 -9.62 -13.99
C GLU A 383 -2.38 -8.44 -13.65
N SER A 384 -2.81 -8.33 -12.39
CA SER A 384 -3.61 -7.19 -11.92
C SER A 384 -2.86 -5.87 -12.12
N GLN A 385 -1.55 -5.83 -11.85
CA GLN A 385 -0.74 -4.62 -12.03
C GLN A 385 -0.73 -4.18 -13.49
N VAL A 386 -0.50 -5.09 -14.44
CA VAL A 386 -0.59 -4.78 -15.87
C VAL A 386 -1.96 -4.22 -16.24
N GLN A 387 -3.04 -4.79 -15.71
CA GLN A 387 -4.40 -4.31 -15.98
C GLN A 387 -4.68 -2.92 -15.37
N CYS A 388 -3.95 -2.52 -14.33
CA CYS A 388 -4.04 -1.20 -13.71
C CYS A 388 -3.03 -0.19 -14.25
N THR A 389 -2.06 -0.61 -15.07
CA THR A 389 -1.13 0.29 -15.74
C THR A 389 -1.73 0.80 -17.04
N SER A 390 -1.54 2.09 -17.31
CA SER A 390 -1.93 2.71 -18.57
C SER A 390 -1.31 2.02 -19.79
N PRO A 391 -1.95 2.08 -20.98
CA PRO A 391 -1.46 1.42 -22.18
C PRO A 391 0.01 1.70 -22.53
N ASP A 392 0.45 2.96 -22.39
CA ASP A 392 1.83 3.41 -22.61
C ASP A 392 2.81 3.02 -21.50
N GLY A 393 2.33 2.51 -20.36
CA GLY A 393 3.16 2.18 -19.21
C GLY A 393 3.50 3.34 -18.28
N ALA A 394 3.02 4.56 -18.54
CA ALA A 394 3.45 5.77 -17.84
C ALA A 394 2.84 5.95 -16.44
N VAL A 395 1.63 5.42 -16.19
CA VAL A 395 0.91 5.59 -14.93
C VAL A 395 0.32 4.26 -14.45
N ALA A 396 0.44 3.96 -13.17
CA ALA A 396 -0.29 2.86 -12.53
C ALA A 396 -1.47 3.42 -11.72
N ALA A 397 -2.69 2.92 -11.94
CA ALA A 397 -3.85 3.33 -11.16
C ALA A 397 -4.05 2.40 -9.94
N SER A 398 -3.32 2.67 -8.85
CA SER A 398 -3.39 1.85 -7.62
C SER A 398 -4.17 2.49 -6.45
N ARG A 399 -4.55 3.78 -6.56
CA ARG A 399 -5.33 4.62 -5.61
C ARG A 399 -4.78 4.77 -4.20
N GLY A 400 -5.06 5.91 -3.57
CA GLY A 400 -4.49 6.29 -2.29
C GLY A 400 -3.17 7.05 -2.44
N ALA A 401 -2.49 7.30 -1.33
CA ALA A 401 -1.29 8.13 -1.29
C ALA A 401 -0.23 7.60 -2.26
N ARG A 402 0.25 8.47 -3.16
CA ARG A 402 1.19 8.11 -4.25
C ARG A 402 0.67 6.98 -5.14
N GLY A 403 -0.64 6.99 -5.38
CA GLY A 403 -1.39 5.97 -6.12
C GLY A 403 -0.98 5.80 -7.58
N SER A 404 -0.35 6.80 -8.17
CA SER A 404 0.15 6.79 -9.55
C SER A 404 1.50 6.07 -9.73
N GLU A 405 2.19 5.73 -8.64
CA GLU A 405 3.52 5.11 -8.68
C GLU A 405 3.49 3.65 -9.16
N PRO A 406 4.53 3.19 -9.87
CA PRO A 406 4.67 1.80 -10.27
C PRO A 406 4.89 0.89 -9.05
N LEU A 407 4.58 -0.40 -9.20
CA LEU A 407 4.94 -1.41 -8.20
C LEU A 407 6.47 -1.41 -7.98
N SER A 408 6.90 -1.62 -6.73
CA SER A 408 8.32 -1.70 -6.34
C SER A 408 9.15 -2.52 -7.34
N ARG A 409 10.16 -1.88 -7.92
CA ARG A 409 11.05 -2.49 -8.91
C ARG A 409 11.73 -3.75 -8.36
N GLN A 410 12.17 -3.71 -7.11
CA GLN A 410 12.79 -4.85 -6.44
C GLN A 410 11.84 -6.05 -6.42
N VAL A 411 10.54 -5.84 -6.16
CA VAL A 411 9.53 -6.89 -6.14
C VAL A 411 9.36 -7.51 -7.53
N VAL A 412 9.22 -6.69 -8.57
CA VAL A 412 9.07 -7.17 -9.95
C VAL A 412 10.34 -7.87 -10.45
N ALA A 413 11.53 -7.37 -10.10
CA ALA A 413 12.79 -7.97 -10.50
C ALA A 413 13.07 -9.30 -9.78
N ALA A 414 12.80 -9.37 -8.47
CA ALA A 414 12.86 -10.63 -7.73
C ALA A 414 11.86 -11.66 -8.28
N TRP A 415 10.65 -11.21 -8.66
CA TRP A 415 9.69 -12.06 -9.36
C TRP A 415 10.27 -12.63 -10.65
N LYS A 416 10.97 -11.81 -11.43
CA LYS A 416 11.59 -12.25 -12.69
C LYS A 416 12.68 -13.30 -12.46
N ILE A 417 13.45 -13.22 -11.38
CA ILE A 417 14.40 -14.29 -10.99
C ILE A 417 13.65 -15.58 -10.66
N LEU A 418 12.57 -15.49 -9.89
CA LEU A 418 11.77 -16.64 -9.45
C LEU A 418 10.91 -17.26 -10.56
N TYR A 419 10.59 -16.48 -11.58
CA TYR A 419 9.78 -16.84 -12.73
C TYR A 419 10.35 -16.23 -14.03
N PRO A 420 11.47 -16.77 -14.57
CA PRO A 420 12.19 -16.18 -15.71
C PRO A 420 11.39 -16.05 -17.00
N ASN A 421 10.32 -16.84 -17.15
CA ASN A 421 9.44 -16.80 -18.31
C ASN A 421 8.17 -15.95 -18.09
N ASP A 422 8.05 -15.29 -16.94
CA ASP A 422 6.93 -14.42 -16.65
C ASP A 422 7.02 -13.15 -17.49
N ARG A 423 5.99 -12.95 -18.32
CA ARG A 423 5.92 -11.85 -19.29
C ARG A 423 5.26 -10.61 -18.71
N TYR A 424 4.51 -10.75 -17.62
CA TYR A 424 3.96 -9.60 -16.90
C TYR A 424 5.09 -8.83 -16.22
N ALA A 425 6.03 -9.54 -15.61
CA ALA A 425 7.26 -8.92 -15.08
C ALA A 425 8.07 -8.20 -16.17
N ASP A 426 8.19 -8.80 -17.37
CA ASP A 426 8.86 -8.19 -18.52
C ASP A 426 8.18 -6.87 -18.94
N TYR A 427 6.84 -6.88 -19.05
CA TYR A 427 6.07 -5.68 -19.38
C TYR A 427 6.21 -4.60 -18.30
N LEU A 428 6.18 -4.94 -17.01
CA LEU A 428 6.25 -3.96 -15.92
C LEU A 428 7.67 -3.38 -15.75
N LEU A 429 8.72 -4.11 -16.13
CA LEU A 429 10.11 -3.61 -16.11
C LEU A 429 10.48 -2.77 -17.34
N GLY A 430 9.77 -2.96 -18.46
CA GLY A 430 10.13 -2.40 -19.77
C GLY A 430 9.96 -0.89 -19.94
N PRO A 431 8.81 -0.28 -19.60
CA PRO A 431 8.57 1.17 -19.74
C PRO A 431 9.61 2.04 -19.02
N ALA A 432 10.23 1.51 -17.95
CA ALA A 432 11.23 2.22 -17.18
C ALA A 432 12.60 2.32 -17.87
N HIS A 433 12.92 1.48 -18.86
CA HIS A 433 14.26 1.41 -19.44
C HIS A 433 14.27 0.92 -20.90
N ALA A 434 14.44 1.82 -21.87
CA ALA A 434 14.95 1.42 -23.18
C ALA A 434 16.47 1.19 -23.05
N VAL A 435 16.94 -0.05 -23.19
CA VAL A 435 18.38 -0.41 -23.01
C VAL A 435 18.98 -1.09 -24.23
N ALA A 436 18.47 -0.77 -25.42
CA ALA A 436 18.90 -1.41 -26.67
C ALA A 436 20.41 -1.26 -26.96
N GLU A 437 21.11 -0.29 -26.34
CA GLU A 437 22.54 -0.02 -26.55
C GLU A 437 23.29 0.24 -25.23
N PHE A 438 23.51 -0.81 -24.41
CA PHE A 438 24.30 -0.68 -23.18
C PHE A 438 25.81 -0.85 -23.42
N ASP A 439 26.59 0.20 -23.17
CA ASP A 439 28.04 0.14 -22.96
C ASP A 439 28.38 0.52 -21.51
N PRO A 440 28.95 -0.40 -20.69
CA PRO A 440 29.35 -0.12 -19.31
C PRO A 440 30.28 1.08 -19.14
N GLN A 441 31.20 1.32 -20.08
CA GLN A 441 32.14 2.45 -19.99
C GLN A 441 31.45 3.77 -20.31
N GLN A 442 30.58 3.78 -21.31
CA GLN A 442 29.74 4.94 -21.61
C GLN A 442 28.82 5.25 -20.44
N TYR A 443 28.15 4.23 -19.89
CA TYR A 443 27.23 4.38 -18.77
C TYR A 443 27.91 4.98 -17.53
N ARG A 444 29.14 4.52 -17.21
CA ARG A 444 29.97 5.13 -16.14
C ARG A 444 30.23 6.61 -16.39
N ARG A 445 30.57 7.00 -17.62
CA ARG A 445 30.80 8.42 -17.98
C ARG A 445 29.52 9.24 -17.87
N GLU A 446 28.40 8.68 -18.31
CA GLU A 446 27.09 9.35 -18.24
C GLU A 446 26.67 9.58 -16.80
N ILE A 447 26.75 8.57 -15.94
CA ILE A 447 26.43 8.70 -14.51
C ILE A 447 27.27 9.78 -13.85
N VAL A 448 28.59 9.81 -14.08
CA VAL A 448 29.49 10.84 -13.53
C VAL A 448 29.14 12.24 -14.05
N SER A 449 28.60 12.33 -15.28
CA SER A 449 28.19 13.62 -15.88
C SER A 449 26.78 14.08 -15.47
N ARG A 450 25.98 13.19 -14.88
CA ARG A 450 24.67 13.56 -14.34
C ARG A 450 24.92 14.27 -13.01
N ASP A 451 24.31 15.44 -12.85
CA ASP A 451 24.22 16.11 -11.55
C ASP A 451 23.19 15.32 -10.71
N ILE A 452 23.62 14.17 -10.19
CA ILE A 452 22.77 13.30 -9.37
C ILE A 452 22.77 13.91 -7.98
N GLU A 453 21.64 14.51 -7.57
CA GLU A 453 21.41 14.77 -6.15
C GLU A 453 21.68 13.48 -5.37
N PRO A 454 22.37 13.53 -4.21
CA PRO A 454 22.81 12.33 -3.51
C PRO A 454 21.62 11.40 -3.21
N MET A 455 21.44 10.38 -4.04
CA MET A 455 20.42 9.36 -3.88
C MET A 455 20.81 8.43 -2.71
N PRO A 456 19.85 7.87 -1.98
CA PRO A 456 20.11 6.80 -1.02
C PRO A 456 20.85 5.64 -1.69
N LEU A 457 21.71 4.93 -0.93
CA LEU A 457 22.35 3.72 -1.45
C LEU A 457 21.29 2.66 -1.82
N PRO A 458 21.45 1.97 -2.96
CA PRO A 458 20.52 0.94 -3.44
C PRO A 458 20.56 -0.32 -2.56
N GLY A 459 19.75 -0.32 -1.50
CA GLY A 459 19.67 -1.40 -0.52
C GLY A 459 18.49 -2.36 -0.76
N VAL A 460 18.58 -3.58 -0.24
CA VAL A 460 17.52 -4.61 -0.35
C VAL A 460 16.29 -4.33 0.53
N THR A 461 16.38 -3.31 1.38
CA THR A 461 15.32 -2.81 2.27
C THR A 461 14.88 -1.40 1.92
N ASP A 462 15.42 -0.83 0.83
CA ASP A 462 15.00 0.49 0.38
C ASP A 462 13.66 0.39 -0.36
N PRO A 463 12.59 1.05 0.10
CA PRO A 463 11.28 0.99 -0.55
C PRO A 463 11.22 1.78 -1.87
N SER A 464 12.33 2.37 -2.32
CA SER A 464 12.35 3.22 -3.52
C SER A 464 12.26 2.42 -4.83
N VAL A 465 12.01 3.14 -5.93
CA VAL A 465 12.12 2.60 -7.30
C VAL A 465 13.57 2.34 -7.73
N ALA A 466 14.55 2.61 -6.86
CA ALA A 466 15.95 2.39 -7.18
C ALA A 466 16.24 0.93 -7.50
N LYS A 467 17.28 0.73 -8.29
CA LYS A 467 17.79 -0.61 -8.61
C LYS A 467 18.27 -1.30 -7.34
N SER A 468 18.19 -2.62 -7.31
CA SER A 468 18.57 -3.43 -6.14
C SER A 468 19.62 -4.44 -6.56
N LEU A 469 20.86 -4.27 -6.04
CA LEU A 469 22.01 -5.09 -6.42
C LEU A 469 21.73 -6.60 -6.28
N LEU A 470 20.93 -7.02 -5.29
CA LEU A 470 20.61 -8.44 -5.04
C LEU A 470 19.53 -9.01 -5.97
N TYR A 471 18.59 -8.22 -6.47
CA TYR A 471 17.40 -8.74 -7.16
C TYR A 471 17.22 -8.23 -8.58
N ASP A 472 18.13 -7.41 -9.11
CA ASP A 472 18.08 -7.04 -10.51
C ASP A 472 18.20 -8.27 -11.42
N ALA A 473 17.29 -8.30 -12.40
CA ALA A 473 17.08 -9.42 -13.31
C ALA A 473 17.13 -8.95 -14.77
N PRO A 474 17.59 -9.79 -15.71
CA PRO A 474 17.38 -9.53 -17.12
C PRO A 474 15.89 -9.59 -17.43
N TRP A 475 15.43 -8.66 -18.26
CA TRP A 475 14.06 -8.62 -18.78
C TRP A 475 14.09 -8.55 -20.30
N ARG A 476 12.94 -8.82 -20.92
CA ARG A 476 12.76 -8.78 -22.38
C ARG A 476 11.68 -7.78 -22.73
N GLU A 477 11.91 -6.98 -23.74
CA GLU A 477 10.87 -6.11 -24.28
C GLU A 477 9.63 -6.93 -24.67
N THR A 478 8.50 -6.53 -24.10
CA THR A 478 7.22 -7.23 -24.23
C THR A 478 6.13 -6.19 -24.42
N SER A 479 5.41 -6.25 -25.53
CA SER A 479 4.23 -5.43 -25.75
C SER A 479 3.01 -5.99 -25.00
N ARG A 480 2.00 -5.14 -24.79
CA ARG A 480 0.75 -5.55 -24.13
C ARG A 480 -0.02 -6.61 -24.92
N GLU A 481 -0.10 -6.48 -26.25
CA GLU A 481 -0.67 -7.48 -27.16
C GLU A 481 -0.10 -8.87 -26.89
N ALA A 482 1.21 -8.92 -26.70
CA ALA A 482 1.94 -10.14 -26.52
C ALA A 482 1.53 -10.88 -25.22
N LEU A 483 0.99 -10.18 -24.23
CA LEU A 483 0.50 -10.76 -22.96
C LEU A 483 -0.83 -11.52 -23.12
N GLY A 484 -1.62 -11.22 -24.16
CA GLY A 484 -2.90 -11.88 -24.41
C GLY A 484 -3.95 -11.65 -23.31
N LEU A 485 -3.84 -10.54 -22.57
CA LEU A 485 -4.79 -10.20 -21.51
C LEU A 485 -6.08 -9.61 -22.11
N PRO A 486 -7.25 -9.92 -21.52
CA PRO A 486 -8.50 -9.30 -21.96
C PRO A 486 -8.42 -7.78 -21.83
N PRO A 487 -9.13 -7.03 -22.70
CA PRO A 487 -9.15 -5.59 -22.63
C PRO A 487 -9.98 -5.06 -21.46
N ASP A 488 -10.73 -5.93 -20.78
CA ASP A 488 -11.59 -5.62 -19.64
C ASP A 488 -11.15 -6.41 -18.41
N PHE A 489 -11.00 -5.70 -17.29
CA PHE A 489 -10.71 -6.25 -15.97
C PHE A 489 -11.70 -5.68 -14.96
N SER A 490 -12.39 -6.56 -14.23
CA SER A 490 -13.31 -6.19 -13.16
C SER A 490 -12.96 -7.03 -11.93
N ASN A 491 -12.63 -6.33 -10.84
CA ASN A 491 -12.35 -6.88 -9.54
C ASN A 491 -13.43 -6.38 -8.56
N PRO A 492 -14.46 -7.20 -8.28
CA PRO A 492 -15.53 -6.85 -7.36
C PRO A 492 -15.10 -6.69 -5.90
N SER A 493 -13.99 -7.32 -5.51
CA SER A 493 -13.52 -7.31 -4.11
C SER A 493 -12.95 -5.95 -3.73
N GLN A 494 -12.20 -5.32 -4.64
CA GLN A 494 -11.70 -3.94 -4.52
C GLN A 494 -12.59 -2.90 -5.21
N GLY A 495 -13.67 -3.34 -5.87
CA GLY A 495 -14.55 -2.49 -6.68
C GLY A 495 -13.79 -1.75 -7.79
N LEU A 496 -12.77 -2.41 -8.34
CA LEU A 496 -11.86 -1.88 -9.34
C LEU A 496 -12.29 -2.36 -10.73
N PHE A 497 -12.29 -1.43 -11.68
CA PHE A 497 -12.63 -1.68 -13.08
C PHE A 497 -11.59 -1.01 -13.97
N SER A 498 -11.12 -1.73 -14.98
CA SER A 498 -10.17 -1.23 -15.98
C SER A 498 -10.60 -1.73 -17.35
N SER A 499 -10.69 -0.83 -18.32
CA SER A 499 -11.05 -1.16 -19.69
C SER A 499 -10.22 -0.37 -20.68
N ARG A 500 -9.83 -1.01 -21.78
CA ARG A 500 -9.11 -0.38 -22.90
C ARG A 500 -9.75 -0.68 -24.24
N SER A 501 -9.51 0.18 -25.21
CA SER A 501 -9.98 0.04 -26.60
C SER A 501 -9.22 -1.06 -27.36
N ASP A 502 -7.90 -1.08 -27.25
CA ASP A 502 -7.02 -2.09 -27.87
C ASP A 502 -5.68 -2.26 -27.11
N ASP A 503 -4.73 -3.01 -27.68
CA ASP A 503 -3.40 -3.34 -27.13
C ASP A 503 -2.29 -2.34 -27.45
N SER A 504 -2.58 -1.28 -28.21
CA SER A 504 -1.60 -0.25 -28.55
C SER A 504 -1.27 0.63 -27.34
N THR A 505 -0.10 1.28 -27.38
CA THR A 505 0.30 2.28 -26.36
C THR A 505 -0.55 3.54 -26.41
N GLU A 506 -1.32 3.74 -27.49
CA GLU A 506 -2.16 4.91 -27.73
C GLU A 506 -3.64 4.65 -27.40
N ALA A 507 -3.98 3.46 -26.93
CA ALA A 507 -5.35 3.04 -26.67
C ALA A 507 -6.07 3.99 -25.71
N LEU A 508 -7.35 4.26 -25.98
CA LEU A 508 -8.25 4.77 -24.94
C LEU A 508 -8.32 3.76 -23.79
N TRP A 509 -8.12 4.23 -22.57
CA TRP A 509 -8.15 3.47 -21.33
C TRP A 509 -8.88 4.24 -20.24
N ILE A 510 -9.73 3.53 -19.50
CA ILE A 510 -10.40 4.05 -18.30
C ILE A 510 -10.20 3.07 -17.14
N ASN A 511 -9.94 3.61 -15.96
CA ASN A 511 -9.82 2.83 -14.72
C ASN A 511 -10.61 3.50 -13.60
N MET A 512 -11.56 2.82 -12.97
CA MET A 512 -12.40 3.33 -11.87
C MET A 512 -12.26 2.44 -10.64
N GLN A 513 -12.25 3.01 -9.43
CA GLN A 513 -12.28 2.22 -8.19
C GLN A 513 -13.32 2.74 -7.20
N ALA A 514 -14.09 1.83 -6.58
CA ALA A 514 -15.18 2.15 -5.66
C ALA A 514 -14.88 1.83 -4.18
N ARG A 515 -13.88 0.99 -3.88
CA ARG A 515 -13.49 0.64 -2.50
C ARG A 515 -14.58 0.00 -1.60
N PRO A 516 -15.28 -1.06 -2.05
CA PRO A 516 -16.15 -1.86 -1.20
C PRO A 516 -15.36 -2.71 -0.19
N ASP A 517 -14.03 -2.73 -0.20
CA ASP A 517 -13.18 -3.50 0.71
C ASP A 517 -12.88 -2.78 2.03
N LEU A 518 -13.11 -1.46 2.11
CA LEU A 518 -12.78 -0.66 3.28
C LEU A 518 -13.54 -1.14 4.53
N TYR A 519 -12.84 -1.19 5.65
CA TYR A 519 -13.43 -1.47 6.96
C TYR A 519 -12.85 -0.60 8.07
N LEU A 520 -11.82 0.18 7.75
CA LEU A 520 -11.09 1.07 8.63
C LEU A 520 -11.41 2.50 8.22
N GLY A 521 -11.66 3.36 9.20
CA GLY A 521 -11.70 4.81 8.98
C GLY A 521 -10.32 5.40 9.19
N GLY A 522 -9.41 5.22 8.22
CA GLY A 522 -8.04 5.75 8.27
C GLY A 522 -7.07 5.00 7.38
N GLY A 523 -5.80 5.40 7.43
CA GLY A 523 -4.73 4.88 6.56
C GLY A 523 -4.44 5.78 5.36
N PRO A 524 -3.59 5.35 4.42
CA PRO A 524 -3.17 6.12 3.26
C PRO A 524 -4.20 6.11 2.11
N VAL A 525 -5.47 5.81 2.40
CA VAL A 525 -6.53 5.76 1.38
C VAL A 525 -7.05 7.17 1.09
N HIS A 526 -7.38 7.45 -0.17
CA HIS A 526 -7.98 8.72 -0.57
C HIS A 526 -9.50 8.70 -0.36
N HIS A 527 -10.11 9.88 -0.40
CA HIS A 527 -11.55 10.07 -0.26
C HIS A 527 -12.18 10.17 -1.67
N ASP A 528 -12.02 9.09 -2.43
CA ASP A 528 -12.11 9.09 -3.89
C ASP A 528 -13.01 7.98 -4.43
N ALA A 529 -14.00 7.50 -3.66
CA ALA A 529 -14.84 6.39 -4.07
C ALA A 529 -15.59 6.72 -5.38
N GLY A 530 -15.33 5.94 -6.43
CA GLY A 530 -15.88 6.14 -7.76
C GLY A 530 -15.03 7.05 -8.67
N SER A 531 -13.88 7.53 -8.21
CA SER A 531 -12.91 8.27 -9.03
C SER A 531 -12.37 7.41 -10.16
N PHE A 532 -11.92 8.04 -11.26
CA PHE A 532 -11.41 7.37 -12.45
C PHE A 532 -10.14 8.01 -13.02
N TYR A 533 -9.29 7.20 -13.68
CA TYR A 533 -8.26 7.66 -14.60
C TYR A 533 -8.76 7.54 -16.04
N LEU A 534 -8.26 8.41 -16.91
CA LEU A 534 -8.51 8.36 -18.34
C LEU A 534 -7.22 8.64 -19.11
N GLN A 535 -6.81 7.73 -20.00
CA GLN A 535 -5.70 7.93 -20.93
C GLN A 535 -6.15 7.66 -22.37
N ALA A 536 -5.65 8.44 -23.32
CA ALA A 536 -5.71 8.12 -24.74
C ALA A 536 -4.57 8.83 -25.47
N HIS A 537 -4.08 8.23 -26.56
CA HIS A 537 -3.02 8.81 -27.40
C HIS A 537 -1.74 9.20 -26.62
N GLY A 538 -1.35 8.38 -25.64
CA GLY A 538 -0.18 8.63 -24.79
C GLY A 538 -0.34 9.82 -23.83
N VAL A 539 -1.56 10.34 -23.65
CA VAL A 539 -1.86 11.46 -22.74
C VAL A 539 -2.84 11.02 -21.67
N THR A 540 -2.44 11.15 -20.40
CA THR A 540 -3.31 10.91 -19.24
C THR A 540 -4.17 12.15 -18.99
N TRP A 541 -5.33 12.19 -19.63
CA TRP A 541 -6.30 13.29 -19.59
C TRP A 541 -7.04 13.44 -18.26
N GLY A 542 -7.31 12.32 -17.58
CA GLY A 542 -7.97 12.29 -16.28
C GLY A 542 -7.10 11.57 -15.27
N ARG A 543 -6.85 12.22 -14.13
CA ARG A 543 -6.07 11.67 -13.01
C ARG A 543 -6.92 11.51 -11.75
N ASP A 544 -6.49 10.61 -10.89
CA ASP A 544 -6.95 10.54 -9.51
C ASP A 544 -6.24 11.60 -8.68
N GLY A 545 -6.86 12.77 -8.55
CA GLY A 545 -6.27 13.87 -7.80
C GLY A 545 -5.57 14.90 -8.67
N LEU A 546 -5.48 16.14 -8.17
CA LEU A 546 -4.50 17.13 -8.64
C LEU A 546 -3.09 16.86 -8.10
N SER A 547 -3.00 16.14 -6.98
CA SER A 547 -1.77 15.71 -6.33
C SER A 547 -1.95 14.28 -5.86
N ASP A 548 -0.90 13.49 -6.04
CA ASP A 548 -0.84 12.09 -5.61
C ASP A 548 -0.85 11.93 -4.08
N ASP A 549 -0.57 13.00 -3.32
CA ASP A 549 -0.54 13.01 -1.85
C ASP A 549 -1.77 13.64 -1.20
N ASP A 550 -2.71 14.20 -1.98
CA ASP A 550 -3.88 14.89 -1.44
C ASP A 550 -5.08 13.95 -1.31
N PRO A 551 -5.46 13.54 -0.08
CA PRO A 551 -6.58 12.63 0.11
C PRO A 551 -7.94 13.28 -0.12
N ALA A 552 -8.02 14.61 -0.17
CA ALA A 552 -9.30 15.32 -0.15
C ALA A 552 -10.13 15.08 -1.42
N SER A 553 -11.40 14.76 -1.23
CA SER A 553 -12.43 14.54 -2.25
C SER A 553 -12.47 15.63 -3.30
N VAL A 554 -12.27 16.88 -2.87
CA VAL A 554 -12.28 18.02 -3.77
C VAL A 554 -11.20 17.90 -4.83
N SER A 555 -10.14 17.13 -4.64
CA SER A 555 -9.06 16.93 -5.62
C SER A 555 -9.32 15.81 -6.62
N HIS A 556 -10.30 14.93 -6.37
CA HIS A 556 -10.50 13.70 -7.12
C HIS A 556 -11.61 13.81 -8.17
N ALA A 557 -11.63 12.88 -9.12
CA ALA A 557 -12.63 12.83 -10.18
C ALA A 557 -13.97 12.32 -9.64
N ILE A 558 -14.63 13.04 -8.73
CA ILE A 558 -15.93 12.69 -8.12
C ILE A 558 -16.92 13.87 -8.27
N VAL A 559 -18.19 13.69 -7.92
CA VAL A 559 -19.16 14.80 -7.93
C VAL A 559 -19.12 15.53 -6.58
N LEU A 560 -19.02 16.86 -6.61
CA LEU A 560 -19.17 17.72 -5.43
C LEU A 560 -20.60 18.24 -5.33
N ILE A 561 -21.08 18.41 -4.10
CA ILE A 561 -22.37 19.03 -3.79
C ILE A 561 -22.10 20.26 -2.93
N ASP A 562 -22.44 21.44 -3.43
CA ASP A 562 -22.16 22.73 -2.81
C ASP A 562 -20.66 22.89 -2.44
N GLY A 563 -19.77 22.41 -3.31
CA GLY A 563 -18.31 22.41 -3.10
C GLY A 563 -17.79 21.34 -2.13
N VAL A 564 -18.64 20.43 -1.65
CA VAL A 564 -18.29 19.38 -0.68
C VAL A 564 -18.40 17.99 -1.31
N GLY A 565 -17.39 17.15 -1.09
CA GLY A 565 -17.35 15.77 -1.59
C GLY A 565 -17.73 14.73 -0.55
N GLN A 566 -16.93 13.66 -0.47
CA GLN A 566 -17.05 12.53 0.45
C GLN A 566 -16.28 12.77 1.76
N ASP A 567 -15.70 13.95 1.95
CA ASP A 567 -15.07 14.38 3.21
C ASP A 567 -15.23 15.88 3.48
N ASP A 568 -14.95 16.27 4.72
CA ASP A 568 -15.04 17.64 5.27
C ASP A 568 -13.69 18.37 5.31
N GLY A 569 -12.65 17.84 4.70
CA GLY A 569 -11.28 18.36 4.73
C GLY A 569 -10.51 18.06 6.02
N THR A 570 -11.07 17.29 6.96
CA THR A 570 -10.43 17.02 8.24
C THR A 570 -9.55 15.76 8.28
N GLY A 571 -9.50 15.02 7.16
CA GLY A 571 -8.75 13.76 7.08
C GLY A 571 -9.49 12.54 7.63
N LEU A 572 -10.77 12.68 8.01
CA LEU A 572 -11.64 11.54 8.31
C LEU A 572 -12.05 10.84 7.01
N SER A 573 -11.96 9.52 6.98
CA SER A 573 -12.18 8.73 5.76
C SER A 573 -13.66 8.50 5.48
N PRO A 574 -14.10 8.48 4.21
CA PRO A 574 -15.44 8.02 3.87
C PRO A 574 -15.58 6.50 4.12
N PRO A 575 -16.80 6.02 4.37
CA PRO A 575 -17.10 4.60 4.40
C PRO A 575 -16.84 3.87 3.09
N ARG A 576 -16.77 2.53 3.19
CA ARG A 576 -16.93 1.65 2.03
C ARG A 576 -18.25 1.90 1.30
N VAL A 577 -18.26 1.65 0.00
CA VAL A 577 -19.46 1.77 -0.85
C VAL A 577 -19.82 0.43 -1.48
N ALA A 578 -20.86 0.37 -2.31
CA ALA A 578 -21.22 -0.87 -3.01
C ALA A 578 -20.77 -0.82 -4.48
N TYR A 579 -19.93 -1.79 -4.89
CA TYR A 579 -19.66 -2.03 -6.29
C TYR A 579 -20.75 -2.91 -6.90
N LEU A 580 -21.43 -2.40 -7.92
CA LEU A 580 -22.61 -3.04 -8.52
C LEU A 580 -22.25 -3.95 -9.71
N GLY A 581 -20.95 -4.04 -10.04
CA GLY A 581 -20.41 -4.89 -11.08
C GLY A 581 -20.16 -4.18 -12.41
N ALA A 582 -19.60 -4.92 -13.37
CA ALA A 582 -19.42 -4.49 -14.76
C ALA A 582 -20.32 -5.27 -15.73
N ALA A 583 -20.79 -4.59 -16.77
CA ALA A 583 -21.29 -5.18 -18.00
C ALA A 583 -20.16 -5.16 -19.03
N ILE A 584 -19.85 -6.32 -19.61
CA ILE A 584 -18.72 -6.51 -20.54
C ILE A 584 -19.26 -7.15 -21.82
N ALA A 585 -18.96 -6.52 -22.95
CA ALA A 585 -19.21 -7.01 -24.30
C ALA A 585 -17.93 -6.84 -25.15
N GLN A 586 -17.86 -7.50 -26.30
CA GLN A 586 -16.71 -7.36 -27.21
C GLN A 586 -16.50 -5.90 -27.63
N THR A 587 -17.59 -5.17 -27.79
CA THR A 587 -17.72 -3.78 -28.25
C THR A 587 -17.61 -2.74 -27.14
N GLY A 588 -17.44 -3.12 -25.87
CA GLY A 588 -17.29 -2.15 -24.79
C GLY A 588 -17.57 -2.74 -23.41
N ALA A 589 -17.29 -1.95 -22.38
CA ALA A 589 -17.56 -2.33 -21.01
C ALA A 589 -17.86 -1.11 -20.14
N ILE A 590 -18.73 -1.29 -19.15
CA ILE A 590 -19.13 -0.25 -18.20
C ILE A 590 -19.33 -0.86 -16.81
N ALA A 591 -18.77 -0.21 -15.79
CA ALA A 591 -18.92 -0.60 -14.40
C ALA A 591 -19.72 0.43 -13.61
N SER A 592 -20.46 -0.02 -12.59
CA SER A 592 -21.30 0.85 -11.78
C SER A 592 -21.04 0.68 -10.27
N ALA A 593 -21.24 1.75 -9.52
CA ALA A 593 -21.16 1.78 -8.06
C ALA A 593 -22.30 2.62 -7.45
N ASP A 594 -22.75 2.23 -6.26
CA ASP A 594 -23.56 3.06 -5.37
C ASP A 594 -22.62 3.71 -4.37
N LEU A 595 -22.48 5.03 -4.48
CA LEU A 595 -21.55 5.87 -3.74
C LEU A 595 -22.20 6.56 -2.54
N ARG A 596 -23.52 6.38 -2.33
CA ARG A 596 -24.29 7.10 -1.31
C ARG A 596 -23.63 7.06 0.07
N ASN A 597 -23.14 5.88 0.48
CA ASN A 597 -22.58 5.70 1.81
C ASN A 597 -21.35 6.60 2.06
N ALA A 598 -20.54 6.88 1.02
CA ALA A 598 -19.38 7.76 1.12
C ALA A 598 -19.75 9.24 1.31
N TYR A 599 -20.95 9.66 0.91
CA TYR A 599 -21.46 11.01 1.19
C TYR A 599 -22.18 11.07 2.55
N ASP A 600 -22.94 10.02 2.90
CA ASP A 600 -23.78 10.00 4.10
C ASP A 600 -22.97 10.10 5.40
N TRP A 601 -21.77 9.52 5.45
CA TRP A 601 -21.02 9.34 6.70
C TRP A 601 -19.53 9.62 6.54
N LEU A 602 -18.88 9.86 7.68
CA LEU A 602 -17.43 9.77 7.86
C LEU A 602 -17.13 8.65 8.85
N TRP A 603 -16.03 7.93 8.61
CA TRP A 603 -15.50 6.90 9.46
C TRP A 603 -14.25 7.35 10.20
N THR A 604 -14.08 6.85 11.42
CA THR A 604 -12.75 6.72 12.02
C THR A 604 -12.62 5.37 12.71
N SER A 605 -11.43 4.80 12.59
CA SER A 605 -10.98 3.73 13.49
C SER A 605 -9.81 4.19 14.33
N TRP A 606 -9.40 5.47 14.22
CA TRP A 606 -8.19 6.03 14.81
C TRP A 606 -8.57 7.20 15.71
N VAL A 607 -8.65 6.95 17.02
CA VAL A 607 -8.94 7.97 18.02
C VAL A 607 -7.78 8.07 18.99
N ALA A 608 -7.06 9.18 18.99
CA ALA A 608 -6.02 9.45 19.98
C ALA A 608 -6.60 10.17 21.22
N ASP A 609 -7.50 11.12 20.99
CA ASP A 609 -8.20 11.89 22.02
C ASP A 609 -9.61 12.23 21.53
N TRP A 610 -10.63 11.90 22.34
CA TRP A 610 -12.04 12.19 22.03
C TRP A 610 -12.39 13.67 22.12
N ASN A 611 -11.54 14.48 22.77
CA ASN A 611 -11.75 15.91 22.97
C ASN A 611 -10.94 16.79 21.99
N ALA A 612 -10.15 16.18 21.10
CA ALA A 612 -9.38 16.88 20.09
C ALA A 612 -10.09 16.83 18.73
N GLU A 613 -9.91 17.87 17.91
CA GLU A 613 -10.28 17.78 16.48
C GLU A 613 -9.43 16.70 15.77
N PRO A 614 -9.98 16.00 14.77
CA PRO A 614 -11.33 16.17 14.22
C PRO A 614 -12.38 15.27 14.88
N ILE A 615 -12.15 14.77 16.09
CA ILE A 615 -13.08 13.87 16.78
C ILE A 615 -14.10 14.65 17.60
N ALA A 616 -13.66 15.73 18.24
CA ALA A 616 -14.47 16.58 19.10
C ALA A 616 -15.72 17.13 18.38
N GLY A 617 -16.79 17.33 19.14
CA GLY A 617 -18.02 17.98 18.67
C GLY A 617 -18.90 17.15 17.74
N ARG A 618 -18.48 15.95 17.33
CA ARG A 618 -19.24 15.04 16.45
C ARG A 618 -20.01 14.00 17.26
N SER A 619 -21.15 13.58 16.73
CA SER A 619 -21.99 12.51 17.31
C SER A 619 -21.60 11.17 16.68
N TRP A 620 -20.72 10.45 17.35
CA TRP A 620 -20.22 9.15 16.88
C TRP A 620 -21.19 8.02 17.22
N GLU A 621 -21.40 7.11 16.29
CA GLU A 621 -22.09 5.84 16.52
C GLU A 621 -21.27 4.64 16.03
N LEU A 622 -21.54 3.48 16.63
CA LEU A 622 -20.87 2.23 16.26
C LEU A 622 -21.32 1.77 14.86
N GLU A 623 -20.35 1.46 13.98
CA GLU A 623 -20.64 0.96 12.63
C GLU A 623 -21.35 -0.41 12.69
N THR A 624 -22.26 -0.64 11.77
CA THR A 624 -23.09 -1.86 11.67
C THR A 624 -22.95 -2.58 10.34
N ASP A 625 -22.12 -2.08 9.43
CA ASP A 625 -21.82 -2.72 8.16
C ASP A 625 -21.42 -4.19 8.40
N PRO A 626 -22.05 -5.15 7.71
CA PRO A 626 -21.81 -6.57 7.96
C PRO A 626 -20.35 -7.02 7.81
N LEU A 627 -19.57 -6.38 6.93
CA LEU A 627 -18.14 -6.69 6.78
C LEU A 627 -17.35 -6.18 7.99
N VAL A 628 -17.58 -4.93 8.39
CA VAL A 628 -16.94 -4.31 9.56
C VAL A 628 -17.21 -5.13 10.82
N VAL A 629 -18.49 -5.42 11.07
CA VAL A 629 -18.93 -6.29 12.19
C VAL A 629 -18.23 -7.65 12.13
N ARG A 630 -18.19 -8.28 10.95
CA ARG A 630 -17.56 -9.60 10.80
C ARG A 630 -16.06 -9.57 11.13
N ILE A 631 -15.36 -8.49 10.81
CA ILE A 631 -13.93 -8.32 11.09
C ILE A 631 -13.67 -8.10 12.58
N LEU A 632 -14.49 -7.29 13.23
CA LEU A 632 -14.23 -6.76 14.56
C LEU A 632 -15.03 -7.44 15.70
N LYS A 633 -16.01 -8.29 15.40
CA LYS A 633 -16.72 -9.03 16.44
C LYS A 633 -15.80 -9.98 17.21
N GLY A 634 -15.96 -10.04 18.52
CA GLY A 634 -15.15 -10.88 19.41
C GLY A 634 -13.72 -10.39 19.65
N THR A 635 -13.29 -9.26 19.05
CA THR A 635 -11.90 -8.79 19.14
C THR A 635 -11.57 -7.99 20.40
N GLN A 636 -12.57 -7.66 21.22
CA GLN A 636 -12.42 -6.96 22.50
C GLN A 636 -11.56 -7.71 23.53
N ARG A 637 -11.29 -8.99 23.29
CA ARG A 637 -10.47 -9.85 24.16
C ARG A 637 -9.00 -9.89 23.76
N TYR A 638 -8.60 -9.35 22.60
CA TYR A 638 -7.21 -9.41 22.16
C TYR A 638 -6.29 -8.59 23.07
N ARG A 639 -5.07 -9.10 23.30
CA ARG A 639 -3.99 -8.42 24.04
C ARG A 639 -3.67 -7.08 23.39
N ILE A 640 -3.60 -7.08 22.06
CA ILE A 640 -3.67 -5.87 21.26
C ILE A 640 -5.15 -5.49 21.16
N ASN A 641 -5.62 -4.66 22.10
CA ASN A 641 -7.04 -4.40 22.27
C ASN A 641 -7.57 -3.44 21.18
N TYR A 642 -8.29 -3.99 20.19
CA TYR A 642 -8.95 -3.24 19.10
C TYR A 642 -10.12 -2.35 19.58
N TRP A 643 -10.37 -2.31 20.89
CA TRP A 643 -11.47 -1.58 21.50
C TRP A 643 -10.99 -0.48 22.44
N ALA A 644 -9.69 -0.17 22.46
CA ALA A 644 -9.12 0.73 23.46
C ALA A 644 -8.07 1.70 22.89
N PRO A 645 -8.41 3.00 22.75
CA PRO A 645 -7.43 4.03 22.48
C PRO A 645 -6.82 4.64 23.77
N PRO A 646 -5.58 5.17 23.71
CA PRO A 646 -4.42 4.68 22.96
C PRO A 646 -3.67 3.63 23.80
N LEU A 647 -4.20 2.41 23.86
CA LEU A 647 -3.55 1.30 24.59
C LEU A 647 -2.36 0.71 23.81
N HIS A 648 -1.65 1.51 23.02
CA HIS A 648 -0.59 1.11 22.07
C HIS A 648 -1.07 0.56 20.72
N ASN A 649 -2.36 0.67 20.39
CA ASN A 649 -2.87 0.38 19.04
C ASN A 649 -3.84 1.44 18.52
N ARG A 650 -3.72 1.75 17.23
CA ARG A 650 -4.53 2.73 16.50
C ARG A 650 -5.88 2.18 16.06
N TRP A 651 -6.22 0.92 16.34
CA TRP A 651 -7.47 0.32 15.90
C TRP A 651 -8.54 0.38 16.98
N CYS A 652 -9.33 1.44 17.06
CA CYS A 652 -10.64 1.37 17.72
C CYS A 652 -11.65 0.68 16.78
N PRO A 653 -12.81 0.20 17.28
CA PRO A 653 -13.85 -0.30 16.42
C PRO A 653 -14.29 0.84 15.51
N THR A 654 -14.53 0.55 14.24
CA THR A 654 -14.93 1.60 13.30
C THR A 654 -16.21 2.25 13.80
N VAL A 655 -16.13 3.56 13.98
CA VAL A 655 -17.26 4.41 14.34
C VAL A 655 -17.51 5.38 13.22
N ARG A 656 -18.74 5.86 13.15
CA ARG A 656 -19.18 6.78 12.11
C ARG A 656 -19.90 7.99 12.67
N THR A 657 -19.88 9.09 11.92
CA THR A 657 -20.69 10.28 12.17
C THR A 657 -21.37 10.70 10.87
N GLN A 658 -22.59 11.22 10.97
CA GLN A 658 -23.30 11.72 9.79
C GLN A 658 -22.57 12.95 9.24
N PHE A 659 -22.52 13.06 7.91
CA PHE A 659 -21.76 14.12 7.25
C PHE A 659 -22.57 14.87 6.20
N ASN A 660 -22.65 14.36 4.98
CA ASN A 660 -23.23 15.06 3.83
C ASN A 660 -24.34 14.21 3.18
N PRO A 661 -25.41 13.87 3.92
CA PRO A 661 -26.39 12.87 3.49
C PRO A 661 -27.04 13.22 2.16
N VAL A 662 -27.22 12.18 1.34
CA VAL A 662 -27.87 12.21 0.03
C VAL A 662 -28.97 11.15 -0.06
N ALA A 663 -29.99 11.39 -0.89
CA ALA A 663 -31.04 10.42 -1.17
C ALA A 663 -30.49 9.23 -1.98
N TYR A 664 -29.63 9.51 -2.96
CA TYR A 664 -28.86 8.53 -3.73
C TYR A 664 -27.67 9.20 -4.43
N ALA A 665 -26.64 8.39 -4.71
CA ALA A 665 -25.50 8.77 -5.54
C ALA A 665 -25.00 7.52 -6.27
N TYR A 666 -25.15 7.46 -7.59
CA TYR A 666 -24.66 6.36 -8.41
C TYR A 666 -23.71 6.89 -9.46
N ARG A 667 -22.70 6.08 -9.77
CA ARG A 667 -21.82 6.30 -10.91
C ARG A 667 -21.77 5.07 -11.79
N SER A 668 -21.74 5.29 -13.10
CA SER A 668 -21.32 4.30 -14.09
C SER A 668 -20.22 4.88 -14.98
N ALA A 669 -19.12 4.16 -15.17
CA ALA A 669 -17.99 4.59 -16.00
C ALA A 669 -17.49 3.44 -16.88
N GLY A 670 -17.18 3.74 -18.14
CA GLY A 670 -16.83 2.74 -19.14
C GLY A 670 -16.34 3.32 -20.46
N LEU A 671 -16.12 2.44 -21.43
CA LEU A 671 -15.83 2.81 -22.80
C LEU A 671 -16.54 1.92 -23.82
N ILE A 672 -16.73 2.47 -25.00
CA ILE A 672 -17.23 1.80 -26.19
C ILE A 672 -16.09 1.70 -27.21
N ARG A 673 -15.93 0.51 -27.79
CA ARG A 673 -14.93 0.18 -28.81
C ARG A 673 -15.55 0.30 -30.20
N GLY A 674 -14.73 0.61 -31.19
CA GLY A 674 -15.15 0.77 -32.59
C GLY A 674 -14.01 1.35 -33.42
N SER A 675 -14.34 1.84 -34.62
CA SER A 675 -13.42 2.68 -35.40
C SER A 675 -13.04 3.94 -34.62
N HIS A 676 -14.01 4.47 -33.86
CA HIS A 676 -13.84 5.65 -33.01
C HIS A 676 -14.22 5.30 -31.57
N PRO A 677 -13.27 4.83 -30.75
CA PRO A 677 -13.55 4.49 -29.36
C PRO A 677 -13.77 5.75 -28.52
N TYR A 678 -14.70 5.69 -27.56
CA TYR A 678 -15.01 6.79 -26.64
C TYR A 678 -15.35 6.29 -25.24
N ALA A 679 -15.17 7.15 -24.24
CA ALA A 679 -15.53 6.87 -22.86
C ALA A 679 -16.86 7.53 -22.49
N ILE A 680 -17.54 6.96 -21.50
CA ILE A 680 -18.78 7.50 -20.95
C ILE A 680 -18.76 7.44 -19.42
N VAL A 681 -19.16 8.53 -18.78
CA VAL A 681 -19.36 8.64 -17.33
C VAL A 681 -20.78 9.15 -17.08
N ILE A 682 -21.53 8.41 -16.26
CA ILE A 682 -22.91 8.70 -15.91
C ILE A 682 -22.99 8.82 -14.39
N ASP A 683 -23.46 9.96 -13.90
CA ASP A 683 -23.69 10.19 -12.48
C ASP A 683 -25.15 10.54 -12.23
N ASP A 684 -25.80 9.78 -11.33
CA ASP A 684 -27.15 10.07 -10.84
C ASP A 684 -27.06 10.43 -9.37
N ILE A 685 -27.31 11.70 -9.04
CA ILE A 685 -27.13 12.19 -7.67
C ILE A 685 -28.25 13.13 -7.26
N ARG A 686 -28.72 12.93 -6.03
CA ARG A 686 -29.71 13.81 -5.40
C ARG A 686 -29.46 13.89 -3.91
N LYS A 687 -29.23 15.09 -3.41
CA LYS A 687 -29.06 15.35 -1.99
C LYS A 687 -30.38 15.24 -1.25
N ASN A 688 -31.36 16.06 -1.59
CA ASN A 688 -32.67 16.16 -0.95
C ASN A 688 -33.70 16.76 -1.94
N ASP A 689 -34.72 17.48 -1.44
CA ASP A 689 -35.76 18.12 -2.25
C ASP A 689 -35.44 19.59 -2.61
N ASP A 690 -34.32 20.13 -2.12
CA ASP A 690 -33.86 21.49 -2.37
C ASP A 690 -32.93 21.55 -3.58
N THR A 691 -32.83 22.73 -4.20
CA THR A 691 -31.86 22.99 -5.26
C THR A 691 -30.45 23.11 -4.68
N HIS A 692 -29.51 22.37 -5.25
CA HIS A 692 -28.10 22.36 -4.89
C HIS A 692 -27.21 22.61 -6.11
N LEU A 693 -25.99 23.05 -5.87
CA LEU A 693 -24.94 23.06 -6.89
C LEU A 693 -24.29 21.67 -6.94
N TYR A 694 -24.38 21.01 -8.08
CA TYR A 694 -23.66 19.78 -8.37
C TYR A 694 -22.52 20.08 -9.35
N GLU A 695 -21.34 19.56 -9.06
CA GLU A 695 -20.13 19.77 -9.87
C GLU A 695 -19.47 18.42 -10.16
N TRP A 696 -19.60 17.96 -11.40
CA TRP A 696 -18.77 16.88 -11.91
C TRP A 696 -17.39 17.42 -12.26
N GLN A 697 -16.33 16.68 -11.94
CA GLN A 697 -14.98 17.08 -12.26
C GLN A 697 -14.10 15.93 -12.75
N MET A 698 -13.20 16.26 -13.67
CA MET A 698 -12.07 15.44 -14.09
C MET A 698 -10.78 16.26 -13.94
N PRO A 699 -9.92 15.91 -12.97
CA PRO A 699 -8.61 16.55 -12.78
C PRO A 699 -7.69 16.35 -13.99
N GLY A 700 -7.13 17.45 -14.48
CA GLY A 700 -6.25 17.48 -15.65
C GLY A 700 -5.84 18.90 -16.04
N GLU A 701 -4.55 19.18 -16.07
CA GLU A 701 -4.01 20.49 -16.45
C GLU A 701 -3.85 20.60 -17.97
N PHE A 702 -4.93 20.93 -18.67
CA PHE A 702 -4.94 21.07 -20.13
C PHE A 702 -5.43 22.44 -20.58
N ALA A 703 -4.96 22.89 -21.73
CA ALA A 703 -5.50 24.08 -22.40
C ALA A 703 -6.78 23.72 -23.16
N THR A 704 -7.62 24.71 -23.42
CA THR A 704 -8.80 24.58 -24.29
C THR A 704 -8.51 25.07 -25.70
N ALA A 705 -9.17 24.48 -26.69
CA ALA A 705 -9.09 24.86 -28.08
C ALA A 705 -10.48 25.07 -28.68
N THR A 706 -10.60 25.97 -29.65
CA THR A 706 -11.80 26.12 -30.49
C THR A 706 -11.47 25.64 -31.89
N LEU A 707 -12.21 24.65 -32.39
CA LEU A 707 -11.98 24.06 -33.70
C LEU A 707 -13.09 24.44 -34.70
N PRO A 708 -12.76 24.77 -35.96
CA PRO A 708 -13.75 24.98 -37.00
C PRO A 708 -14.62 23.74 -37.23
N GLY A 709 -15.95 23.93 -37.32
CA GLY A 709 -16.90 22.84 -37.60
C GLY A 709 -17.46 22.14 -36.37
N LEU A 710 -16.94 22.44 -35.17
CA LEU A 710 -17.56 22.07 -33.90
C LEU A 710 -18.43 23.21 -33.37
N ASP A 711 -19.42 22.85 -32.56
CA ASP A 711 -20.20 23.84 -31.81
C ASP A 711 -19.25 24.62 -30.88
N PRO A 712 -19.29 25.97 -30.87
CA PRO A 712 -18.53 26.78 -29.92
C PRO A 712 -18.68 26.39 -28.45
N GLU A 713 -19.78 25.73 -28.08
CA GLU A 713 -20.05 25.24 -26.72
C GLU A 713 -19.38 23.88 -26.42
N THR A 714 -18.81 23.21 -27.43
CA THR A 714 -18.04 21.97 -27.23
C THR A 714 -16.72 22.26 -26.51
N LEU A 715 -16.46 21.56 -25.41
CA LEU A 715 -15.18 21.65 -24.74
C LEU A 715 -14.16 20.72 -25.41
N VAL A 716 -13.13 21.32 -25.99
CA VAL A 716 -12.00 20.58 -26.55
C VAL A 716 -10.74 20.87 -25.74
N LEU A 717 -10.13 19.82 -25.19
CA LEU A 717 -8.85 19.88 -24.49
C LEU A 717 -7.70 19.55 -25.45
N THR A 718 -6.55 20.18 -25.24
CA THR A 718 -5.32 19.91 -26.00
C THR A 718 -4.13 19.72 -25.08
N ALA A 719 -3.26 18.78 -25.45
CA ALA A 719 -1.95 18.60 -24.82
C ALA A 719 -0.90 19.60 -25.34
N ALA A 720 -1.23 20.41 -26.35
CA ALA A 720 -0.33 21.42 -26.89
C ALA A 720 -0.05 22.54 -25.90
N GLN A 721 1.19 23.04 -25.93
CA GLN A 721 1.59 24.28 -25.27
C GLN A 721 1.82 25.35 -26.34
N GLY A 722 1.00 26.41 -26.37
CA GLY A 722 1.13 27.56 -27.28
C GLY A 722 -0.05 27.79 -28.24
N ASP A 723 0.02 28.88 -29.02
CA ASP A 723 -1.12 29.40 -29.81
C ASP A 723 -1.45 28.60 -31.08
N ARG A 724 -0.52 27.78 -31.57
CA ARG A 724 -0.71 26.96 -32.78
C ARG A 724 -0.66 25.48 -32.40
N ILE A 725 -1.74 24.77 -32.73
CA ILE A 725 -1.87 23.32 -32.50
C ILE A 725 -1.49 22.59 -33.80
N PRO A 726 -0.38 21.84 -33.84
CA PRO A 726 0.00 21.06 -35.02
C PRO A 726 -0.96 19.89 -35.31
N ASP A 727 -1.06 19.50 -36.58
CA ASP A 727 -1.76 18.26 -36.97
C ASP A 727 -1.15 17.04 -36.25
N GLY A 728 -1.99 16.07 -35.89
CA GLY A 728 -1.58 14.87 -35.15
C GLY A 728 -1.46 15.05 -33.63
N THR A 729 -1.59 16.27 -33.12
CA THR A 729 -1.57 16.55 -31.68
C THR A 729 -2.75 15.84 -30.98
N PRO A 730 -2.53 15.10 -29.89
CA PRO A 730 -3.62 14.53 -29.08
C PRO A 730 -4.58 15.61 -28.57
N MET A 731 -5.87 15.34 -28.73
CA MET A 731 -6.98 16.17 -28.27
C MET A 731 -8.05 15.32 -27.59
N LEU A 732 -8.91 15.98 -26.80
CA LEU A 732 -10.04 15.35 -26.14
C LEU A 732 -11.28 16.22 -26.28
N GLY A 733 -12.33 15.69 -26.89
CA GLY A 733 -13.64 16.31 -26.92
C GLY A 733 -14.47 15.84 -25.73
N VAL A 734 -15.15 16.76 -25.05
CA VAL A 734 -16.02 16.47 -23.90
C VAL A 734 -17.40 17.07 -24.17
N TRP A 735 -18.43 16.24 -24.04
CA TRP A 735 -19.83 16.63 -24.19
C TRP A 735 -20.65 16.21 -22.97
N GLU A 736 -21.52 17.10 -22.52
CA GLU A 736 -22.62 16.78 -21.63
C GLU A 736 -23.85 16.50 -22.51
N VAL A 737 -24.38 15.28 -22.46
CA VAL A 737 -25.53 14.84 -23.27
C VAL A 737 -26.75 14.51 -22.40
N GLY A 738 -26.74 15.02 -21.16
CA GLY A 738 -27.76 14.81 -20.16
C GLY A 738 -28.91 15.79 -20.26
N PRO A 739 -29.96 15.57 -19.45
CA PRO A 739 -31.10 16.47 -19.38
C PRO A 739 -30.82 17.72 -18.53
N SER A 740 -29.66 17.77 -17.85
CA SER A 740 -29.33 18.87 -16.93
C SER A 740 -28.83 20.07 -17.72
N ALA A 741 -29.42 21.26 -17.49
CA ALA A 741 -28.87 22.50 -18.00
C ALA A 741 -27.53 22.78 -17.30
N CYS A 742 -26.45 22.38 -17.95
CA CYS A 742 -25.11 22.39 -17.38
C CYS A 742 -24.25 23.49 -17.98
N GLN A 743 -23.30 23.98 -17.20
CA GLN A 743 -22.15 24.73 -17.69
C GLN A 743 -20.94 23.80 -17.74
N LEU A 744 -20.38 23.63 -18.93
CA LEU A 744 -19.16 22.85 -19.18
C LEU A 744 -17.99 23.81 -19.39
N GLU A 745 -16.92 23.64 -18.61
CA GLU A 745 -15.73 24.48 -18.69
C GLU A 745 -14.46 23.73 -18.27
N ASN A 746 -13.29 24.31 -18.57
CA ASN A 746 -12.03 23.84 -18.02
C ASN A 746 -11.37 25.00 -17.26
N VAL A 747 -11.28 24.84 -15.94
CA VAL A 747 -10.84 25.87 -15.01
C VAL A 747 -10.07 25.22 -13.87
N ARG A 748 -9.05 25.91 -13.35
CA ARG A 748 -8.29 25.50 -12.15
C ARG A 748 -7.68 24.09 -12.26
N GLY A 749 -7.22 23.72 -13.47
CA GLY A 749 -6.60 22.41 -13.73
C GLY A 749 -7.60 21.25 -13.77
N ARG A 750 -8.87 21.53 -14.11
CA ARG A 750 -9.94 20.53 -14.15
C ARG A 750 -10.94 20.83 -15.24
N THR A 751 -11.46 19.76 -15.85
CA THR A 751 -12.72 19.83 -16.59
C THR A 751 -13.87 19.77 -15.62
N LEU A 752 -14.78 20.74 -15.66
CA LEU A 752 -15.91 20.91 -14.74
C LEU A 752 -17.22 20.90 -15.53
N VAL A 753 -18.20 20.14 -15.05
CA VAL A 753 -19.60 20.27 -15.47
C VAL A 753 -20.42 20.64 -14.25
N SER A 754 -21.08 21.79 -14.27
CA SER A 754 -21.84 22.29 -13.13
C SER A 754 -23.32 22.46 -13.45
N ALA A 755 -24.18 22.13 -12.49
CA ALA A 755 -25.63 22.29 -12.61
C ALA A 755 -26.24 22.74 -11.28
N GLN A 756 -27.18 23.70 -11.33
CA GLN A 756 -28.04 24.03 -10.20
C GLN A 756 -29.40 23.37 -10.38
N THR A 757 -29.65 22.32 -9.62
CA THR A 757 -30.86 21.49 -9.76
C THR A 757 -31.18 20.80 -8.43
N VAL A 758 -32.37 20.21 -8.32
CA VAL A 758 -32.70 19.31 -7.20
C VAL A 758 -32.03 17.96 -7.41
N GLU A 759 -32.07 17.48 -8.65
CA GLU A 759 -31.59 16.18 -9.07
C GLU A 759 -30.69 16.35 -10.29
N CYS A 760 -29.48 15.81 -10.22
CA CYS A 760 -28.50 15.92 -11.28
C CYS A 760 -28.25 14.56 -11.94
N ARG A 761 -28.22 14.58 -13.28
CA ARG A 761 -27.99 13.40 -14.13
C ARG A 761 -26.95 13.75 -15.18
N PHE A 762 -25.69 13.82 -14.76
CA PHE A 762 -24.61 14.07 -15.70
C PHE A 762 -24.43 12.87 -16.63
N ARG A 763 -24.36 13.13 -17.93
CA ARG A 763 -24.06 12.12 -18.95
C ARG A 763 -22.90 12.64 -19.79
N ILE A 764 -21.69 12.30 -19.40
CA ILE A 764 -20.46 12.83 -19.99
C ILE A 764 -19.94 11.85 -21.03
N VAL A 765 -19.86 12.30 -22.28
CA VAL A 765 -19.24 11.58 -23.39
C VAL A 765 -17.87 12.18 -23.65
N ILE A 766 -16.85 11.33 -23.75
CA ILE A 766 -15.46 11.75 -23.90
C ILE A 766 -14.85 11.05 -25.11
N VAL A 767 -14.50 11.82 -26.14
CA VAL A 767 -13.96 11.31 -27.41
C VAL A 767 -12.51 11.76 -27.57
N PRO A 768 -11.53 10.84 -27.52
CA PRO A 768 -10.16 11.14 -27.91
C PRO A 768 -10.03 11.22 -29.43
N PHE A 769 -9.24 12.16 -29.92
CA PHE A 769 -8.91 12.30 -31.33
C PHE A 769 -7.57 13.01 -31.50
N ARG A 770 -7.01 13.07 -32.71
CA ARG A 770 -5.88 13.95 -33.01
C ARG A 770 -6.31 15.14 -33.83
N MET A 771 -5.60 16.25 -33.70
CA MET A 771 -5.85 17.43 -34.54
C MET A 771 -5.76 17.05 -36.02
N GLY A 772 -6.83 17.28 -36.78
CA GLY A 772 -6.98 16.89 -38.18
C GLY A 772 -7.81 15.62 -38.40
N ASP A 773 -8.08 14.83 -37.35
CA ASP A 773 -8.99 13.69 -37.40
C ASP A 773 -10.46 14.14 -37.48
N GLU A 774 -11.33 13.24 -37.93
CA GLU A 774 -12.77 13.43 -37.87
C GLU A 774 -13.26 13.38 -36.40
N VAL A 775 -14.10 14.35 -36.03
CA VAL A 775 -14.75 14.44 -34.72
C VAL A 775 -16.25 14.21 -34.95
N PRO A 776 -16.97 13.48 -34.09
CA PRO A 776 -18.37 13.16 -34.36
C PRO A 776 -19.24 14.41 -34.34
N ALA A 777 -20.26 14.42 -35.19
CA ALA A 777 -21.43 15.25 -34.94
C ALA A 777 -22.20 14.66 -33.75
N VAL A 778 -22.35 15.44 -32.68
CA VAL A 778 -23.09 15.05 -31.47
C VAL A 778 -24.43 15.77 -31.44
N SER A 779 -25.50 15.02 -31.23
CA SER A 779 -26.86 15.57 -31.11
C SER A 779 -27.65 14.82 -30.04
N VAL A 780 -28.62 15.50 -29.42
CA VAL A 780 -29.53 14.90 -28.43
C VAL A 780 -30.96 15.09 -28.91
N ASP A 781 -31.70 13.98 -29.01
CA ASP A 781 -33.11 14.00 -29.34
C ASP A 781 -33.92 14.56 -28.16
N ALA A 782 -34.65 15.65 -28.38
CA ALA A 782 -35.33 16.37 -27.32
C ALA A 782 -36.52 15.60 -26.70
N ASP A 783 -37.12 14.66 -27.43
CA ASP A 783 -38.30 13.91 -26.98
C ASP A 783 -37.91 12.67 -26.16
N THR A 784 -36.81 12.01 -26.55
CA THR A 784 -36.35 10.75 -25.96
C THR A 784 -35.15 10.92 -25.05
N GLY A 785 -34.39 12.02 -25.18
CA GLY A 785 -33.11 12.23 -24.51
C GLY A 785 -32.00 11.30 -25.00
N THR A 786 -32.17 10.67 -26.16
CA THR A 786 -31.17 9.81 -26.80
C THR A 786 -30.06 10.67 -27.39
N ALA A 787 -28.80 10.35 -27.08
CA ALA A 787 -27.66 11.03 -27.69
C ALA A 787 -27.16 10.24 -28.90
N ARG A 788 -26.87 10.93 -30.01
CA ARG A 788 -26.36 10.34 -31.25
C ARG A 788 -24.99 10.91 -31.57
N LEU A 789 -24.02 10.04 -31.77
CA LEU A 789 -22.66 10.34 -32.20
C LEU A 789 -22.48 9.82 -33.64
N GLU A 790 -22.20 10.72 -34.57
CA GLU A 790 -22.09 10.39 -36.00
C GLU A 790 -20.73 10.79 -36.56
N TRP A 791 -19.97 9.77 -36.98
CA TRP A 791 -18.82 9.88 -37.88
C TRP A 791 -19.24 9.41 -39.28
N SER A 792 -18.37 9.63 -40.27
CA SER A 792 -18.59 9.18 -41.64
C SER A 792 -18.71 7.66 -41.81
N ASP A 793 -18.14 6.87 -40.89
CA ASP A 793 -18.10 5.40 -40.92
C ASP A 793 -18.64 4.72 -39.66
N GLN A 794 -19.14 5.46 -38.67
CA GLN A 794 -19.68 4.93 -37.41
C GLN A 794 -20.84 5.80 -36.91
N ILE A 795 -21.99 5.18 -36.60
CA ILE A 795 -23.11 5.87 -35.95
C ILE A 795 -23.49 5.11 -34.68
N ASP A 796 -23.35 5.79 -33.54
CA ASP A 796 -23.73 5.25 -32.24
C ASP A 796 -24.89 6.05 -31.63
N GLU A 797 -25.87 5.34 -31.08
CA GLU A 797 -27.00 5.89 -30.31
C GLU A 797 -26.93 5.44 -28.85
N LEU A 798 -26.93 6.41 -27.94
CA LEU A 798 -26.89 6.23 -26.50
C LEU A 798 -28.28 6.46 -25.92
N GLN A 799 -28.94 5.38 -25.53
CA GLN A 799 -30.26 5.39 -24.92
C GLN A 799 -30.13 5.26 -23.40
N PHE A 800 -30.80 6.16 -22.68
CA PHE A 800 -30.73 6.25 -21.22
C PHE A 800 -32.10 5.93 -20.61
N ASP A 801 -32.19 4.80 -19.90
CA ASP A 801 -33.37 4.43 -19.13
C ASP A 801 -33.18 4.74 -17.66
N VAL A 802 -34.19 5.30 -17.00
CA VAL A 802 -34.17 5.62 -15.57
C VAL A 802 -35.25 4.78 -14.88
N PRO A 803 -34.90 3.61 -14.34
CA PRO A 803 -35.82 2.77 -13.60
C PRO A 803 -36.18 3.41 -12.25
N ARG A 804 -37.06 2.72 -11.51
CA ARG A 804 -37.51 3.14 -10.17
C ARG A 804 -36.41 3.17 -9.11
N ASP A 805 -35.24 2.59 -9.38
CA ASP A 805 -34.08 2.64 -8.49
C ASP A 805 -33.24 3.91 -8.64
N ASN A 806 -33.66 4.83 -9.52
CA ASN A 806 -33.05 6.12 -9.86
C ASN A 806 -31.70 6.05 -10.57
N ARG A 807 -31.13 4.86 -10.77
CA ARG A 807 -29.85 4.67 -11.47
C ARG A 807 -30.07 4.54 -12.97
N THR A 808 -29.48 5.44 -13.75
CA THR A 808 -29.54 5.41 -15.20
C THR A 808 -28.90 4.13 -15.74
N ARG A 809 -29.59 3.45 -16.65
CA ARG A 809 -29.09 2.34 -17.46
C ARG A 809 -28.78 2.84 -18.86
N LEU A 810 -27.58 2.54 -19.35
CA LEU A 810 -27.15 2.87 -20.69
C LEU A 810 -27.38 1.67 -21.61
N ARG A 811 -28.01 1.92 -22.75
CA ARG A 811 -28.00 1.02 -23.91
C ARG A 811 -27.31 1.73 -25.08
N VAL A 812 -26.38 1.05 -25.71
CA VAL A 812 -25.64 1.56 -26.87
C VAL A 812 -26.03 0.75 -28.10
N LEU A 813 -26.47 1.44 -29.14
CA LEU A 813 -26.72 0.86 -30.44
C LEU A 813 -25.68 1.39 -31.42
N ARG A 814 -25.13 0.51 -32.26
CA ARG A 814 -24.32 0.89 -33.42
C ARG A 814 -25.06 0.49 -34.68
N ASP A 815 -25.30 1.44 -35.57
CA ASP A 815 -26.05 1.22 -36.81
C ASP A 815 -27.42 0.54 -36.58
N GLY A 816 -28.04 0.82 -35.43
CA GLY A 816 -29.33 0.26 -35.01
C GLY A 816 -29.27 -1.11 -34.32
N GLU A 817 -28.09 -1.72 -34.16
CA GLU A 817 -27.92 -2.97 -33.41
C GLU A 817 -27.41 -2.70 -31.99
N GLU A 818 -28.02 -3.32 -30.98
CA GLU A 818 -27.56 -3.21 -29.60
C GLU A 818 -26.18 -3.89 -29.42
N ILE A 819 -25.19 -3.09 -29.03
CA ILE A 819 -23.81 -3.55 -28.83
C ILE A 819 -23.39 -3.57 -27.36
N LEU A 820 -24.07 -2.82 -26.49
CA LEU A 820 -23.80 -2.83 -25.05
C LEU A 820 -25.06 -2.44 -24.27
N GLN A 821 -25.27 -3.07 -23.12
CA GLN A 821 -26.23 -2.63 -22.12
C GLN A 821 -25.60 -2.67 -20.73
N SER A 822 -25.67 -1.56 -19.99
CA SER A 822 -25.21 -1.50 -18.61
C SER A 822 -26.13 -2.29 -17.69
N LYS A 823 -25.58 -2.80 -16.59
CA LYS A 823 -26.36 -3.52 -15.56
C LYS A 823 -27.25 -2.60 -14.77
#